data_AF-A0A941S6L2-F1
#
_entry.id   AF-A0A941S6L2-F1
#
_cell.length_a   1.000
_cell.length_b   1.000
_cell.length_c   1.000
_cell.angle_alpha   90.00
_cell.angle_beta   90.00
_cell.angle_gamma   90.00
#
_symmetry.space_group_name_H-M   'P 1'
#
loop_
_entity.id
_entity.type
_entity.pdbx_description
1 polymer ?
#
loop_
_entity_poly.entity_id
_entity_poly.type
_entity_poly.pdbx_seq_one_letter_code
_entity_poly.pdbx_strand_id
1 'polypeptide(L)'
;MKRLKIAELAEQVRRLIRMETTVQTATRALPAEAKTRQEALTLKAIEDQRDVKELFLHLVDTLIDMKSWSGTLSIAAADGLRILKAGDVGRHLDGAGSTLQAVKYEAAVDHQEHVIKGLRDLLKVIERAQGALNSEKMAAIDKVKALADKQKELREETRKLDENQKAPAELVEQQAKLQKEISQLTDTIRENAKAETHIQQAENAALEAAADLLDNKTDEAIAEQGKVLGNLAALEQALKDQAKQQSKDKSASELAQAVKSLQEVKKQLEEAQKKQDAAEAKAEQNAQAAAPEEKAAAEKIKQAMESHQLPAAVENALSEATDAAMEAEKNLAEAKPEKATAVEEKALEKAQDALERALDTVDAAIADAQRQESAVKIGELARAAEVLERAAAEERAIAKDAENLAKSDNSNPAQMAEAAKDLAERQEDVKAIADKAAEALADTAPEASKDAAQAAQEAKESGQDLQQVADQKAADPKAAAMDAATDAKEAANKLAEAAKELRKEIAQTAKQLAAMSDAQAKELAQAREAVEKAIDGLPTNDKVAQLEAAKDKLNDAMQEQAKAQGKPEAAAAMELADQIAKAIDAQDAADAAADAAENGQGSELKATTRQEEVAEKVQAAADAAAKRPQAEQAKQAGKPDLLAKTLNEAQNAASDAARQTLDGNEAAAETSRNAAEAALEKALELAQAEAEAAMDAPPTGQPDAAAQAKAAEAAKAAQEMASEASAEAGAEVAPAADATDAAQQALADKPEAAPAAQAKATEALKDAGKKLDQAIQQAAAEQAKALAQQADQTEALGDQVAKADPAAAEAVDVAAEAAQMGADAGNSPQQMEAAATTAEAALERAAADLAAKEQDVRRDQAIAESIANLAAEQQTAAETIAQQAAALEQSPAADGNPATPAQMSAAQK
;
A
#
# COMPACT_ATOMS: atom_id res chain seq x y z
N MET A 1 25.62 -29.08 9.06
CA MET A 1 25.00 -30.16 9.86
C MET A 1 23.77 -29.70 10.65
N LYS A 2 23.86 -28.71 11.57
CA LYS A 2 22.72 -28.24 12.37
C LYS A 2 21.53 -27.70 11.53
N ARG A 3 21.76 -26.83 10.54
CA ARG A 3 20.69 -26.33 9.62
C ARG A 3 20.00 -27.41 8.80
N LEU A 4 20.74 -28.45 8.39
CA LEU A 4 20.21 -29.55 7.57
C LEU A 4 19.26 -30.44 8.37
N LYS A 5 19.54 -30.65 9.66
CA LYS A 5 18.65 -31.37 10.58
C LYS A 5 17.37 -30.60 10.92
N ILE A 6 17.40 -29.26 10.95
CA ILE A 6 16.19 -28.44 11.14
C ILE A 6 15.30 -28.52 9.90
N ALA A 7 15.89 -28.43 8.71
CA ALA A 7 15.15 -28.58 7.45
C ALA A 7 14.52 -29.97 7.33
N GLU A 8 15.25 -31.02 7.75
CA GLU A 8 14.72 -32.38 7.82
C GLU A 8 13.54 -32.49 8.80
N LEU A 9 13.63 -31.84 9.96
CA LEU A 9 12.56 -31.79 10.96
C LEU A 9 11.32 -31.02 10.46
N ALA A 10 11.52 -29.86 9.83
CA ALA A 10 10.44 -29.08 9.22
C ALA A 10 9.73 -29.90 8.14
N GLU A 11 10.48 -30.61 7.29
CA GLU A 11 9.91 -31.48 6.26
C GLU A 11 9.17 -32.69 6.86
N GLN A 12 9.66 -33.27 7.96
CA GLN A 12 8.95 -34.31 8.70
C GLN A 12 7.61 -33.81 9.25
N VAL A 13 7.56 -32.58 9.80
CA VAL A 13 6.32 -31.96 10.29
C VAL A 13 5.37 -31.64 9.13
N ARG A 14 5.86 -31.09 8.01
CA ARG A 14 5.06 -30.86 6.80
C ARG A 14 4.48 -32.16 6.24
N ARG A 15 5.27 -33.25 6.24
CA ARG A 15 4.80 -34.59 5.85
C ARG A 15 3.69 -35.08 6.76
N LEU A 16 3.83 -34.93 8.08
CA LEU A 16 2.81 -35.29 9.06
C LEU A 16 1.51 -34.50 8.85
N ILE A 17 1.60 -33.18 8.61
CA ILE A 17 0.43 -32.33 8.30
C ILE A 17 -0.28 -32.82 7.04
N ARG A 18 0.45 -33.13 5.98
CA ARG A 18 -0.12 -33.65 4.72
C ARG A 18 -0.81 -35.00 4.91
N MET A 19 -0.19 -35.91 5.67
CA MET A 19 -0.76 -37.22 5.96
C MET A 19 -2.04 -37.08 6.78
N GLU A 20 -2.02 -36.32 7.89
CA GLU A 20 -3.22 -36.12 8.72
C GLU A 20 -4.35 -35.43 7.96
N THR A 21 -4.04 -34.46 7.10
CA THR A 21 -5.04 -33.81 6.23
C THR A 21 -5.68 -34.80 5.24
N THR A 22 -4.88 -35.75 4.73
CA THR A 22 -5.38 -36.81 3.85
C THR A 22 -6.32 -37.75 4.59
N VAL A 23 -5.94 -38.17 5.80
CA VAL A 23 -6.79 -39.02 6.66
C VAL A 23 -8.06 -38.30 7.07
N GLN A 24 -7.99 -37.01 7.41
CA GLN A 24 -9.15 -36.19 7.75
C GLN A 24 -10.11 -36.06 6.58
N THR A 25 -9.60 -35.79 5.37
CA THR A 25 -10.42 -35.68 4.16
C THR A 25 -11.12 -37.00 3.85
N ALA A 26 -10.40 -38.12 3.94
CA ALA A 26 -10.97 -39.44 3.78
C ALA A 26 -12.05 -39.72 4.83
N THR A 27 -11.78 -39.39 6.10
CA THR A 27 -12.70 -39.58 7.23
C THR A 27 -13.99 -38.78 7.06
N ARG A 28 -13.89 -37.52 6.63
CA ARG A 28 -15.03 -36.63 6.37
C ARG A 28 -15.94 -37.14 5.25
N ALA A 29 -15.40 -37.88 4.29
CA ALA A 29 -16.17 -38.46 3.19
C ALA A 29 -16.87 -39.78 3.56
N LEU A 30 -16.44 -40.48 4.63
CA LEU A 30 -16.98 -41.79 5.03
C LEU A 30 -18.50 -41.84 5.26
N PRO A 31 -19.16 -40.84 5.88
CA PRO A 31 -20.60 -40.88 6.08
C PRO A 31 -21.42 -40.93 4.80
N ALA A 32 -20.88 -40.44 3.67
CA ALA A 32 -21.56 -40.37 2.38
C ALA A 32 -21.34 -41.60 1.48
N GLU A 33 -20.48 -42.54 1.89
CA GLU A 33 -20.14 -43.73 1.10
C GLU A 33 -21.14 -44.88 1.30
N ALA A 34 -21.25 -45.77 0.29
CA ALA A 34 -22.08 -46.97 0.39
C ALA A 34 -21.57 -47.91 1.49
N LYS A 35 -22.47 -48.52 2.26
CA LYS A 35 -22.15 -49.31 3.48
C LYS A 35 -21.03 -50.35 3.30
N THR A 36 -21.01 -51.06 2.17
CA THR A 36 -19.98 -52.07 1.83
C THR A 36 -18.60 -51.46 1.57
N ARG A 37 -18.53 -50.21 1.10
CA ARG A 37 -17.28 -49.48 0.84
C ARG A 37 -16.85 -48.68 2.07
N GLN A 38 -17.82 -48.21 2.86
CA GLN A 38 -17.62 -47.51 4.12
C GLN A 38 -16.83 -48.35 5.12
N GLU A 39 -17.13 -49.64 5.27
CA GLU A 39 -16.38 -50.54 6.17
C GLU A 39 -14.90 -50.67 5.77
N ALA A 40 -14.62 -50.88 4.48
CA ALA A 40 -13.25 -51.00 3.97
C ALA A 40 -12.47 -49.68 4.07
N LEU A 41 -13.11 -48.55 3.77
CA LEU A 41 -12.48 -47.23 3.88
C LEU A 41 -12.29 -46.79 5.33
N THR A 42 -13.16 -47.24 6.25
CA THR A 42 -12.98 -46.99 7.70
C THR A 42 -11.76 -47.73 8.23
N LEU A 43 -11.57 -49.00 7.85
CA LEU A 43 -10.37 -49.76 8.22
C LEU A 43 -9.10 -49.09 7.69
N LYS A 44 -9.12 -48.63 6.43
CA LYS A 44 -8.01 -47.89 5.85
C LYS A 44 -7.73 -46.58 6.61
N ALA A 45 -8.77 -45.81 6.94
CA ALA A 45 -8.60 -44.57 7.71
C ALA A 45 -8.04 -44.83 9.12
N ILE A 46 -8.40 -45.95 9.77
CA ILE A 46 -7.82 -46.38 11.05
C ILE A 46 -6.32 -46.72 10.90
N GLU A 47 -5.96 -47.43 9.83
CA GLU A 47 -4.56 -47.76 9.54
C GLU A 47 -3.74 -46.50 9.25
N ASP A 48 -4.23 -45.63 8.36
CA ASP A 48 -3.55 -44.38 8.01
C ASP A 48 -3.41 -43.46 9.25
N GLN A 49 -4.42 -43.39 10.13
CA GLN A 49 -4.35 -42.64 11.40
C GLN A 49 -3.30 -43.22 12.37
N ARG A 50 -3.14 -44.55 12.40
CA ARG A 50 -2.11 -45.20 13.22
C ARG A 50 -0.72 -44.85 12.71
N ASP A 51 -0.53 -44.83 11.41
CA ASP A 51 0.73 -44.47 10.78
C ASP A 51 1.09 -42.99 11.06
N VAL A 52 0.13 -42.08 11.04
CA VAL A 52 0.35 -40.68 11.46
C VAL A 52 0.78 -40.61 12.93
N LYS A 53 0.12 -41.37 13.81
CA LYS A 53 0.47 -41.39 15.23
C LYS A 53 1.88 -41.91 15.47
N GLU A 54 2.31 -42.97 14.79
CA GLU A 54 3.66 -43.51 14.93
C GLU A 54 4.72 -42.50 14.48
N LEU A 55 4.50 -41.82 13.36
CA LEU A 55 5.41 -40.76 12.88
C LEU A 55 5.43 -39.54 13.82
N PHE A 56 4.31 -39.20 14.45
CA PHE A 56 4.25 -38.14 15.46
C PHE A 56 5.06 -38.48 16.71
N LEU A 57 4.97 -39.72 17.21
CA LEU A 57 5.75 -40.14 18.38
C LEU A 57 7.26 -40.07 18.08
N HIS A 58 7.67 -40.49 16.88
CA HIS A 58 9.06 -40.37 16.45
C HIS A 58 9.52 -38.90 16.36
N LEU A 59 8.66 -38.00 15.89
CA LEU A 59 8.91 -36.56 15.88
C LEU A 59 9.10 -36.00 17.30
N VAL A 60 8.26 -36.42 18.26
CA VAL A 60 8.38 -36.01 19.67
C VAL A 60 9.69 -36.50 20.28
N ASP A 61 10.07 -37.76 20.03
CA ASP A 61 11.35 -38.31 20.50
C ASP A 61 12.54 -37.52 19.92
N THR A 62 12.46 -37.18 18.63
CA THR A 62 13.47 -36.36 17.96
C THR A 62 13.59 -34.96 18.59
N LEU A 63 12.46 -34.33 18.93
CA LEU A 63 12.44 -33.04 19.64
C LEU A 63 13.00 -33.15 21.07
N ILE A 64 12.74 -34.25 21.78
CA ILE A 64 13.31 -34.50 23.11
C ILE A 64 14.83 -34.64 23.03
N ASP A 65 15.34 -35.41 22.08
CA ASP A 65 16.77 -35.56 21.85
C ASP A 65 17.43 -34.22 21.50
N MET A 66 16.77 -33.41 20.68
CA MET A 66 17.25 -32.08 20.27
C MET A 66 17.22 -31.04 21.40
N LYS A 67 16.36 -31.22 22.41
CA LYS A 67 16.35 -30.36 23.62
C LYS A 67 17.69 -30.40 24.36
N SER A 68 18.44 -31.50 24.26
CA SER A 68 19.77 -31.64 24.87
C SER A 68 20.89 -30.92 24.10
N TRP A 69 20.60 -30.32 22.94
CA TRP A 69 21.61 -29.65 22.12
C TRP A 69 21.86 -28.21 22.60
N SER A 70 22.98 -27.60 22.20
CA SER A 70 23.26 -26.20 22.52
C SER A 70 22.84 -25.23 21.41
N GLY A 71 22.30 -24.07 21.81
CA GLY A 71 21.94 -22.93 20.94
C GLY A 71 20.43 -22.79 20.67
N THR A 72 20.07 -22.01 19.66
CA THR A 72 18.67 -21.72 19.27
C THR A 72 17.83 -22.97 19.00
N LEU A 73 18.47 -24.08 18.64
CA LEU A 73 17.86 -25.38 18.42
C LEU A 73 17.23 -26.01 19.66
N SER A 74 17.86 -25.90 20.83
CA SER A 74 17.27 -26.48 22.05
C SER A 74 16.10 -25.66 22.57
N ILE A 75 16.16 -24.34 22.38
CA ILE A 75 15.05 -23.44 22.66
C ILE A 75 13.86 -23.80 21.77
N ALA A 76 14.08 -23.94 20.46
CA ALA A 76 13.05 -24.31 19.49
C ALA A 76 12.45 -25.70 19.75
N ALA A 77 13.28 -26.67 20.11
CA ALA A 77 12.82 -28.00 20.47
C ALA A 77 12.01 -28.00 21.78
N ALA A 78 12.44 -27.23 22.79
CA ALA A 78 11.72 -27.06 24.04
C ALA A 78 10.36 -26.35 23.84
N ASP A 79 10.33 -25.29 23.04
CA ASP A 79 9.09 -24.58 22.69
C ASP A 79 8.15 -25.43 21.85
N GLY A 80 8.69 -26.18 20.88
CA GLY A 80 7.94 -27.13 20.08
C GLY A 80 7.26 -28.20 20.92
N LEU A 81 7.98 -28.79 21.88
CA LEU A 81 7.42 -29.74 22.85
C LEU A 81 6.34 -29.09 23.74
N ARG A 82 6.55 -27.83 24.14
CA ARG A 82 5.57 -27.08 24.94
C ARG A 82 4.28 -26.84 24.16
N ILE A 83 4.39 -26.47 22.88
CA ILE A 83 3.25 -26.23 21.98
C ILE A 83 2.45 -27.51 21.75
N LEU A 84 3.14 -28.61 21.40
CA LEU A 84 2.47 -29.90 21.21
C LEU A 84 1.75 -30.37 22.47
N LYS A 85 2.33 -30.10 23.65
CA LYS A 85 1.71 -30.41 24.94
C LYS A 85 0.54 -29.49 25.27
N ALA A 86 0.66 -28.19 25.03
CA ALA A 86 -0.40 -27.21 25.30
C ALA A 86 -1.61 -27.41 24.36
N GLY A 87 -1.37 -27.81 23.12
CA GLY A 87 -2.40 -28.18 22.16
C GLY A 87 -2.96 -29.60 22.34
N ASP A 88 -2.51 -30.34 23.37
CA ASP A 88 -2.93 -31.72 23.65
C ASP A 88 -2.83 -32.65 22.43
N VAL A 89 -1.87 -32.41 21.52
CA VAL A 89 -1.82 -33.04 20.18
C VAL A 89 -1.78 -34.57 20.26
N GLY A 90 -1.01 -35.13 21.19
CA GLY A 90 -0.98 -36.58 21.42
C GLY A 90 -2.33 -37.15 21.89
N ARG A 91 -3.07 -36.43 22.73
CA ARG A 91 -4.41 -36.84 23.17
C ARG A 91 -5.42 -36.76 22.02
N HIS A 92 -5.31 -35.76 21.15
CA HIS A 92 -6.17 -35.66 19.97
C HIS A 92 -5.86 -36.77 18.94
N LEU A 93 -4.60 -37.16 18.74
CA LEU A 93 -4.25 -38.33 17.92
C LEU A 93 -4.85 -39.64 18.46
N ASP A 94 -4.82 -39.84 19.79
CA ASP A 94 -5.47 -40.97 20.45
C ASP A 94 -7.00 -40.92 20.30
N GLY A 95 -7.56 -39.73 20.47
CA GLY A 95 -8.97 -39.43 20.27
C GLY A 95 -9.43 -39.84 18.87
N ALA A 96 -8.79 -39.30 17.83
CA ALA A 96 -9.07 -39.58 16.42
C ALA A 96 -9.11 -41.08 16.12
N GLY A 97 -8.09 -41.82 16.53
CA GLY A 97 -8.03 -43.27 16.32
C GLY A 97 -9.15 -44.03 17.04
N SER A 98 -9.43 -43.68 18.30
CA SER A 98 -10.49 -44.33 19.09
C SER A 98 -11.89 -44.03 18.55
N THR A 99 -12.14 -42.80 18.08
CA THR A 99 -13.41 -42.40 17.47
C THR A 99 -13.62 -43.03 16.10
N LEU A 100 -12.56 -43.19 15.30
CA LEU A 100 -12.61 -43.95 14.04
C LEU A 100 -12.95 -45.43 14.28
N GLN A 101 -12.33 -46.08 15.27
CA GLN A 101 -12.65 -47.46 15.66
C GLN A 101 -14.08 -47.61 16.16
N ALA A 102 -14.62 -46.59 16.82
CA ALA A 102 -16.01 -46.53 17.26
C ALA A 102 -16.99 -46.08 16.16
N VAL A 103 -16.52 -45.87 14.93
CA VAL A 103 -17.34 -45.44 13.78
C VAL A 103 -18.02 -44.07 14.02
N LYS A 104 -17.35 -43.20 14.78
CA LYS A 104 -17.78 -41.83 15.09
C LYS A 104 -16.99 -40.83 14.24
N TYR A 105 -17.35 -40.72 12.96
CA TYR A 105 -16.56 -39.98 11.96
C TYR A 105 -16.46 -38.47 12.23
N GLU A 106 -17.53 -37.80 12.63
CA GLU A 106 -17.49 -36.36 12.93
C GLU A 106 -16.54 -36.04 14.09
N ALA A 107 -16.66 -36.79 15.20
CA ALA A 107 -15.76 -36.63 16.33
C ALA A 107 -14.29 -36.93 15.96
N ALA A 108 -14.06 -37.87 15.05
CA ALA A 108 -12.72 -38.15 14.53
C ALA A 108 -12.16 -36.97 13.72
N VAL A 109 -12.97 -36.35 12.86
CA VAL A 109 -12.59 -35.15 12.09
C VAL A 109 -12.23 -34.00 13.02
N ASP A 110 -13.00 -33.78 14.09
CA ASP A 110 -12.72 -32.74 15.08
C ASP A 110 -11.38 -32.98 15.77
N HIS A 111 -11.09 -34.22 16.18
CA HIS A 111 -9.80 -34.57 16.76
C HIS A 111 -8.65 -34.36 15.75
N GLN A 112 -8.80 -34.82 14.51
CA GLN A 112 -7.81 -34.65 13.43
C GLN A 112 -7.53 -33.16 13.14
N GLU A 113 -8.53 -32.29 13.23
CA GLU A 113 -8.37 -30.85 13.04
C GLU A 113 -7.46 -30.21 14.10
N HIS A 114 -7.64 -30.61 15.36
CA HIS A 114 -6.80 -30.14 16.46
C HIS A 114 -5.36 -30.65 16.33
N VAL A 115 -5.16 -31.86 15.82
CA VAL A 115 -3.84 -32.41 15.49
C VAL A 115 -3.15 -31.57 14.41
N ILE A 116 -3.84 -31.28 13.31
CA ILE A 116 -3.31 -30.45 12.21
C ILE A 116 -2.93 -29.06 12.73
N LYS A 117 -3.78 -28.45 13.57
CA LYS A 117 -3.49 -27.14 14.17
C LYS A 117 -2.22 -27.16 15.02
N GLY A 118 -2.09 -28.11 15.94
CA GLY A 118 -0.90 -28.21 16.80
C GLY A 118 0.38 -28.52 16.04
N LEU A 119 0.31 -29.32 14.95
CA LEU A 119 1.46 -29.57 14.07
C LEU A 119 1.87 -28.33 13.28
N ARG A 120 0.92 -27.48 12.84
CA ARG A 120 1.22 -26.19 12.20
C ARG A 120 1.88 -25.21 13.15
N ASP A 121 1.43 -25.15 14.40
CA ASP A 121 2.04 -24.28 15.42
C ASP A 121 3.48 -24.73 15.75
N LEU A 122 3.72 -26.05 15.77
CA LEU A 122 5.08 -26.60 15.88
C LEU A 122 5.95 -26.22 14.68
N LEU A 123 5.43 -26.36 13.45
CA LEU A 123 6.16 -26.03 12.22
C LEU A 123 6.65 -24.57 12.24
N LYS A 124 5.78 -23.64 12.68
CA LYS A 124 6.12 -22.20 12.83
C LYS A 124 7.32 -21.97 13.75
N VAL A 125 7.45 -22.73 14.84
CA VAL A 125 8.59 -22.59 15.77
C VAL A 125 9.87 -23.16 15.18
N ILE A 126 9.79 -24.29 14.48
CA ILE A 126 10.95 -24.92 13.83
C ILE A 126 11.48 -24.04 12.70
N GLU A 127 10.58 -23.47 11.88
CA GLU A 127 10.95 -22.54 10.80
C GLU A 127 11.50 -21.21 11.33
N ARG A 128 11.01 -20.73 12.48
CA ARG A 128 11.57 -19.56 13.18
C ARG A 128 13.02 -19.82 13.61
N ALA A 129 13.29 -20.98 14.18
CA ALA A 129 14.61 -21.37 14.65
C ALA A 129 15.63 -21.61 13.53
N GLN A 130 15.15 -21.91 12.33
CA GLN A 130 15.98 -22.02 11.13
C GLN A 130 16.38 -20.65 10.54
N GLY A 131 15.78 -19.56 11.02
CA GLY A 131 15.76 -18.28 10.29
C GLY A 131 14.96 -18.38 8.98
N ALA A 132 14.22 -19.47 8.76
CA ALA A 132 13.53 -19.77 7.52
C ALA A 132 12.18 -19.05 7.41
N LEU A 133 11.58 -18.60 8.51
CA LEU A 133 10.41 -17.71 8.42
C LEU A 133 10.79 -16.33 7.84
N ASN A 134 11.96 -15.82 8.22
CA ASN A 134 12.51 -14.61 7.61
C ASN A 134 13.12 -14.92 6.23
N SER A 135 13.71 -16.11 6.00
CA SER A 135 14.27 -16.46 4.68
C SER A 135 13.25 -16.94 3.65
N GLU A 136 12.10 -17.50 4.01
CA GLU A 136 11.01 -17.86 3.09
C GLU A 136 10.15 -16.64 2.78
N LYS A 137 9.99 -15.69 3.73
CA LYS A 137 9.32 -14.40 3.48
C LYS A 137 10.23 -13.36 2.84
N MET A 138 11.51 -13.31 3.21
CA MET A 138 12.52 -12.60 2.41
C MET A 138 12.71 -13.31 1.08
N ALA A 139 12.69 -14.65 0.98
CA ALA A 139 12.66 -15.28 -0.35
C ALA A 139 11.37 -14.96 -1.11
N ALA A 140 10.23 -14.76 -0.45
CA ALA A 140 9.01 -14.30 -1.12
C ALA A 140 9.14 -12.84 -1.57
N ILE A 141 9.69 -11.94 -0.73
CA ILE A 141 9.98 -10.54 -1.07
C ILE A 141 11.04 -10.48 -2.18
N ASP A 142 12.16 -11.21 -2.06
CA ASP A 142 13.23 -11.35 -3.04
C ASP A 142 12.70 -11.98 -4.33
N LYS A 143 11.74 -12.90 -4.25
CA LYS A 143 11.09 -13.49 -5.43
C LYS A 143 10.13 -12.49 -6.08
N VAL A 144 9.41 -11.69 -5.30
CA VAL A 144 8.58 -10.58 -5.80
C VAL A 144 9.47 -9.50 -6.44
N LYS A 145 10.59 -9.12 -5.80
CA LYS A 145 11.63 -8.23 -6.36
C LYS A 145 12.21 -8.81 -7.64
N ALA A 146 12.62 -10.08 -7.66
CA ALA A 146 13.15 -10.72 -8.86
C ALA A 146 12.12 -10.81 -9.99
N LEU A 147 10.83 -10.94 -9.66
CA LEU A 147 9.75 -10.88 -10.64
C LEU A 147 9.53 -9.46 -11.14
N ALA A 148 9.61 -8.45 -10.27
CA ALA A 148 9.55 -7.05 -10.66
C ALA A 148 10.76 -6.67 -11.53
N ASP A 149 11.97 -7.11 -11.20
CA ASP A 149 13.18 -6.87 -11.99
C ASP A 149 13.10 -7.56 -13.36
N LYS A 150 12.68 -8.82 -13.42
CA LYS A 150 12.39 -9.50 -14.69
C LYS A 150 11.32 -8.77 -15.50
N GLN A 151 10.29 -8.25 -14.82
CA GLN A 151 9.24 -7.49 -15.49
C GLN A 151 9.76 -6.16 -16.03
N LYS A 152 10.65 -5.46 -15.30
CA LYS A 152 11.34 -4.25 -15.77
C LYS A 152 12.23 -4.57 -16.97
N GLU A 153 13.00 -5.65 -16.94
CA GLU A 153 13.81 -6.10 -18.07
C GLU A 153 12.96 -6.42 -19.30
N LEU A 154 11.85 -7.16 -19.12
CA LEU A 154 10.90 -7.44 -20.20
C LEU A 154 10.28 -6.16 -20.77
N ARG A 155 9.96 -5.20 -19.91
CA ARG A 155 9.44 -3.89 -20.32
C ARG A 155 10.45 -3.08 -21.11
N GLU A 156 11.71 -3.09 -20.69
CA GLU A 156 12.81 -2.44 -21.41
C GLU A 156 13.14 -3.12 -22.75
N GLU A 157 13.03 -4.45 -22.83
CA GLU A 157 13.15 -5.16 -24.12
C GLU A 157 11.96 -4.86 -25.03
N THR A 158 10.76 -4.73 -24.47
CA THR A 158 9.55 -4.36 -25.20
C THR A 158 9.66 -2.93 -25.74
N ARG A 159 10.17 -1.98 -24.94
CA ARG A 159 10.45 -0.58 -25.34
C ARG A 159 11.48 -0.42 -26.45
N LYS A 160 12.36 -1.42 -26.65
CA LYS A 160 13.38 -1.41 -27.71
C LYS A 160 12.87 -1.96 -29.03
N LEU A 161 11.64 -2.46 -29.06
CA LEU A 161 11.00 -2.86 -30.31
C LEU A 161 10.53 -1.61 -31.04
N ASP A 162 10.91 -1.49 -32.32
CA ASP A 162 10.32 -0.47 -33.20
C ASP A 162 8.81 -0.77 -33.39
N GLU A 163 7.97 0.26 -33.53
CA GLU A 163 6.49 0.17 -33.68
C GLU A 163 5.98 -0.87 -34.72
N ASN A 164 6.82 -1.25 -35.69
CA ASN A 164 6.46 -2.20 -36.75
C ASN A 164 7.15 -3.57 -36.63
N GLN A 165 7.95 -3.79 -35.60
CA GLN A 165 8.72 -5.01 -35.40
C GLN A 165 7.91 -5.99 -34.56
N LYS A 166 7.61 -7.17 -35.12
CA LYS A 166 6.84 -8.18 -34.41
C LYS A 166 7.58 -8.65 -33.15
N ALA A 167 6.91 -8.62 -31.99
CA ALA A 167 7.50 -9.05 -30.73
C ALA A 167 8.08 -10.46 -30.88
N PRO A 168 9.36 -10.69 -30.51
CA PRO A 168 9.96 -11.99 -30.57
C PRO A 168 9.13 -13.00 -29.77
N ALA A 169 8.93 -14.20 -30.31
CA ALA A 169 8.19 -15.25 -29.60
C ALA A 169 8.79 -15.56 -28.21
N GLU A 170 10.10 -15.35 -28.05
CA GLU A 170 10.79 -15.47 -26.77
C GLU A 170 10.37 -14.41 -25.75
N LEU A 171 10.00 -13.20 -26.17
CA LEU A 171 9.56 -12.11 -25.29
C LEU A 171 8.15 -12.40 -24.74
N VAL A 172 7.25 -12.86 -25.62
CA VAL A 172 5.93 -13.38 -25.27
C VAL A 172 6.04 -14.56 -24.30
N GLU A 173 6.90 -15.53 -24.62
CA GLU A 173 7.07 -16.73 -23.80
C GLU A 173 7.64 -16.39 -22.42
N GLN A 174 8.54 -15.39 -22.33
CA GLN A 174 9.05 -14.89 -21.06
C GLN A 174 7.98 -14.15 -20.24
N GLN A 175 7.10 -13.36 -20.87
CA GLN A 175 5.97 -12.71 -20.20
C GLN A 175 4.95 -13.73 -19.67
N ALA A 176 4.57 -14.73 -20.47
CA ALA A 176 3.68 -15.82 -20.05
C ALA A 176 4.32 -16.69 -18.94
N LYS A 177 5.63 -16.86 -18.98
CA LYS A 177 6.37 -17.54 -17.91
C LYS A 177 6.37 -16.71 -16.62
N LEU A 178 6.50 -15.39 -16.71
CA LEU A 178 6.43 -14.48 -15.58
C LEU A 178 5.04 -14.51 -14.92
N GLN A 179 3.96 -14.50 -15.70
CA GLN A 179 2.58 -14.72 -15.23
C GLN A 179 2.44 -16.01 -14.40
N LYS A 180 3.02 -17.11 -14.90
CA LYS A 180 3.04 -18.40 -14.19
C LYS A 180 3.92 -18.39 -12.93
N GLU A 181 4.98 -17.59 -12.90
CA GLU A 181 5.82 -17.43 -11.72
C GLU A 181 5.13 -16.57 -10.65
N ILE A 182 4.31 -15.58 -11.05
CA ILE A 182 3.45 -14.79 -10.16
C ILE A 182 2.35 -15.67 -9.56
N SER A 183 1.66 -16.49 -10.35
CA SER A 183 0.59 -17.36 -9.83
C SER A 183 1.08 -18.39 -8.79
N GLN A 184 2.35 -18.80 -8.89
CA GLN A 184 3.00 -19.65 -7.89
C GLN A 184 3.31 -18.93 -6.57
N LEU A 185 3.25 -17.59 -6.52
CA LEU A 185 3.34 -16.84 -5.27
C LEU A 185 2.13 -17.10 -4.38
N THR A 186 0.95 -17.35 -4.97
CA THR A 186 -0.28 -17.69 -4.25
C THR A 186 -0.07 -18.88 -3.31
N ASP A 187 0.63 -19.92 -3.78
CA ASP A 187 0.93 -21.11 -2.97
C ASP A 187 1.94 -20.84 -1.83
N THR A 188 2.73 -19.78 -1.97
CA THR A 188 3.78 -19.40 -1.00
C THR A 188 3.25 -18.41 0.04
N ILE A 189 2.20 -17.63 -0.26
CA ILE A 189 1.76 -16.45 0.50
C ILE A 189 0.34 -16.60 1.13
N ARG A 190 -0.29 -17.79 1.04
CA ARG A 190 -1.69 -18.11 1.42
C ARG A 190 -2.23 -17.61 2.78
N GLU A 191 -1.40 -17.16 3.72
CA GLU A 191 -1.86 -16.64 5.02
C GLU A 191 -2.12 -15.11 5.04
N ASN A 192 -2.12 -14.41 3.90
CA ASN A 192 -2.35 -12.96 3.83
C ASN A 192 -3.39 -12.57 2.74
N ALA A 193 -4.61 -12.24 3.17
CA ALA A 193 -5.72 -11.88 2.29
C ALA A 193 -5.48 -10.57 1.49
N LYS A 194 -4.71 -9.62 2.02
CA LYS A 194 -4.34 -8.40 1.27
C LYS A 194 -3.30 -8.71 0.19
N ALA A 195 -2.29 -9.52 0.51
CA ALA A 195 -1.30 -9.97 -0.46
C ALA A 195 -1.90 -10.84 -1.56
N GLU A 196 -2.89 -11.68 -1.23
CA GLU A 196 -3.60 -12.52 -2.20
C GLU A 196 -4.34 -11.70 -3.27
N THR A 197 -4.88 -10.54 -2.88
CA THR A 197 -5.52 -9.60 -3.81
C THR A 197 -4.51 -9.02 -4.81
N HIS A 198 -3.35 -8.55 -4.33
CA HIS A 198 -2.32 -7.99 -5.20
C HIS A 198 -1.65 -9.04 -6.11
N ILE A 199 -1.54 -10.30 -5.66
CA ILE A 199 -1.05 -11.40 -6.51
C ILE A 199 -2.02 -11.66 -7.67
N GLN A 200 -3.33 -11.69 -7.41
CA GLN A 200 -4.33 -11.88 -8.46
C GLN A 200 -4.33 -10.72 -9.45
N GLN A 201 -4.19 -9.49 -8.97
CA GLN A 201 -4.11 -8.30 -9.83
C GLN A 201 -2.84 -8.33 -10.71
N ALA A 202 -1.68 -8.68 -10.13
CA ALA A 202 -0.43 -8.82 -10.89
C ALA A 202 -0.46 -9.99 -11.89
N GLU A 203 -1.12 -11.11 -11.54
CA GLU A 203 -1.28 -12.26 -12.44
C GLU A 203 -2.13 -11.93 -13.66
N ASN A 204 -3.23 -11.20 -13.46
CA ASN A 204 -4.11 -10.77 -14.54
C ASN A 204 -3.40 -9.79 -15.48
N ALA A 205 -2.74 -8.77 -14.94
CA ALA A 205 -1.97 -7.81 -15.75
C ALA A 205 -0.82 -8.49 -16.52
N ALA A 206 -0.17 -9.50 -15.93
CA ALA A 206 0.91 -10.23 -16.61
C ALA A 206 0.38 -11.15 -17.74
N LEU A 207 -0.88 -11.60 -17.64
CA LEU A 207 -1.56 -12.35 -18.69
C LEU A 207 -1.95 -11.43 -19.85
N GLU A 208 -2.47 -10.24 -19.54
CA GLU A 208 -2.85 -9.20 -20.51
C GLU A 208 -1.60 -8.72 -21.27
N ALA A 209 -0.51 -8.37 -20.59
CA ALA A 209 0.78 -8.06 -21.22
C ALA A 209 1.30 -9.15 -22.17
N ALA A 210 1.07 -10.44 -21.87
CA ALA A 210 1.49 -11.54 -22.74
C ALA A 210 0.62 -11.65 -23.99
N ALA A 211 -0.67 -11.33 -23.88
CA ALA A 211 -1.60 -11.26 -25.00
C ALA A 211 -1.26 -10.07 -25.91
N ASP A 212 -0.96 -8.91 -25.33
CA ASP A 212 -0.61 -7.70 -26.07
C ASP A 212 0.72 -7.85 -26.83
N LEU A 213 1.73 -8.48 -26.22
CA LEU A 213 2.96 -8.85 -26.94
C LEU A 213 2.69 -9.81 -28.11
N LEU A 214 1.75 -10.75 -27.98
CA LEU A 214 1.37 -11.70 -29.04
C LEU A 214 0.70 -11.01 -30.23
N ASP A 215 -0.12 -10.02 -29.92
CA ASP A 215 -0.87 -9.21 -30.89
C ASP A 215 -0.07 -8.01 -31.40
N ASN A 216 1.19 -7.88 -30.96
CA ASN A 216 2.17 -6.89 -31.37
C ASN A 216 1.86 -5.45 -30.95
N LYS A 217 1.32 -5.31 -29.75
CA LYS A 217 0.90 -4.08 -29.11
C LYS A 217 1.87 -3.71 -28.03
N THR A 218 2.98 -3.10 -28.45
CA THR A 218 4.15 -2.89 -27.61
C THR A 218 3.89 -1.89 -26.50
N ASP A 219 3.10 -0.85 -26.74
CA ASP A 219 2.84 0.21 -25.77
C ASP A 219 1.84 -0.23 -24.69
N GLU A 220 0.81 -0.96 -25.10
CA GLU A 220 -0.18 -1.63 -24.24
C GLU A 220 0.48 -2.71 -23.39
N ALA A 221 1.35 -3.52 -24.01
CA ALA A 221 2.19 -4.45 -23.26
C ALA A 221 3.05 -3.71 -22.24
N ILE A 222 3.66 -2.56 -22.58
CA ILE A 222 4.46 -1.77 -21.64
C ILE A 222 3.59 -1.19 -20.50
N ALA A 223 2.34 -0.83 -20.76
CA ALA A 223 1.39 -0.35 -19.76
C ALA A 223 0.97 -1.46 -18.79
N GLU A 224 0.59 -2.63 -19.30
CA GLU A 224 0.26 -3.81 -18.51
C GLU A 224 1.46 -4.31 -17.69
N GLN A 225 2.65 -4.32 -18.29
CA GLN A 225 3.88 -4.60 -17.56
C GLN A 225 4.13 -3.56 -16.45
N GLY A 226 3.67 -2.32 -16.62
CA GLY A 226 3.62 -1.29 -15.57
C GLY A 226 2.64 -1.62 -14.45
N LYS A 227 1.42 -2.08 -14.77
CA LYS A 227 0.42 -2.56 -13.79
C LYS A 227 0.93 -3.78 -13.02
N VAL A 228 1.65 -4.68 -13.68
CA VAL A 228 2.36 -5.79 -13.02
C VAL A 228 3.37 -5.25 -12.01
N LEU A 229 4.18 -4.25 -12.38
CA LEU A 229 5.15 -3.63 -11.46
C LEU A 229 4.48 -2.95 -10.28
N GLY A 230 3.39 -2.21 -10.49
CA GLY A 230 2.64 -1.54 -9.42
C GLY A 230 2.01 -2.53 -8.43
N ASN A 231 1.39 -3.61 -8.94
CA ASN A 231 0.82 -4.65 -8.08
C ASN A 231 1.89 -5.49 -7.38
N LEU A 232 3.04 -5.75 -8.03
CA LEU A 232 4.19 -6.40 -7.38
C LEU A 232 4.81 -5.48 -6.31
N ALA A 233 4.82 -4.15 -6.51
CA ALA A 233 5.27 -3.19 -5.50
C ALA A 233 4.31 -3.11 -4.30
N ALA A 234 2.99 -3.07 -4.56
CA ALA A 234 1.96 -3.12 -3.51
C ALA A 234 1.98 -4.45 -2.75
N LEU A 235 2.19 -5.56 -3.45
CA LEU A 235 2.42 -6.88 -2.86
C LEU A 235 3.68 -6.90 -2.01
N GLU A 236 4.79 -6.37 -2.53
CA GLU A 236 6.04 -6.25 -1.80
C GLU A 236 5.85 -5.41 -0.53
N GLN A 237 5.11 -4.31 -0.62
CA GLN A 237 4.81 -3.45 0.52
C GLN A 237 3.89 -4.16 1.53
N ALA A 238 2.85 -4.86 1.10
CA ALA A 238 2.00 -5.65 1.98
C ALA A 238 2.78 -6.78 2.67
N LEU A 239 3.73 -7.41 1.96
CA LEU A 239 4.65 -8.40 2.50
C LEU A 239 5.66 -7.76 3.44
N LYS A 240 6.14 -6.54 3.15
CA LYS A 240 7.03 -5.75 4.02
C LYS A 240 6.34 -5.22 5.25
N ASP A 241 5.07 -4.85 5.18
CA ASP A 241 4.28 -4.34 6.31
C ASP A 241 3.83 -5.48 7.23
N GLN A 242 3.50 -6.64 6.64
CA GLN A 242 3.37 -7.88 7.39
C GLN A 242 4.72 -8.34 7.95
N ALA A 243 5.79 -8.21 7.16
CA ALA A 243 7.14 -8.44 7.63
C ALA A 243 7.51 -7.41 8.68
N LYS A 244 6.98 -6.17 8.72
CA LYS A 244 7.20 -5.13 9.75
C LYS A 244 6.43 -5.43 11.03
N GLN A 245 5.19 -5.90 10.92
CA GLN A 245 4.45 -6.48 12.05
C GLN A 245 5.16 -7.72 12.62
N GLN A 246 6.02 -8.36 11.82
CA GLN A 246 6.91 -9.45 12.23
C GLN A 246 8.41 -9.06 12.32
N SER A 247 8.81 -7.82 11.98
CA SER A 247 10.23 -7.38 11.83
C SER A 247 10.75 -6.87 13.16
N LYS A 248 10.26 -7.51 14.22
CA LYS A 248 10.93 -7.55 15.51
C LYS A 248 12.24 -8.36 15.45
N ASP A 249 12.70 -8.74 14.25
CA ASP A 249 13.89 -9.54 14.00
C ASP A 249 15.15 -8.69 13.70
N LYS A 250 15.03 -7.39 13.37
CA LYS A 250 16.19 -6.50 13.39
C LYS A 250 16.45 -6.09 14.83
N SER A 251 17.65 -6.37 15.30
CA SER A 251 18.15 -5.86 16.57
C SER A 251 18.31 -4.34 16.55
N ALA A 252 18.43 -3.72 17.72
CA ALA A 252 18.73 -2.29 17.79
C ALA A 252 20.04 -1.95 17.05
N SER A 253 21.04 -2.85 17.09
CA SER A 253 22.32 -2.67 16.40
C SER A 253 22.19 -2.68 14.88
N GLU A 254 21.37 -3.59 14.33
CA GLU A 254 21.11 -3.63 12.88
C GLU A 254 20.33 -2.41 12.40
N LEU A 255 19.39 -1.90 13.21
CA LEU A 255 18.67 -0.66 12.92
C LEU A 255 19.61 0.56 13.00
N ALA A 256 20.49 0.62 13.99
CA ALA A 256 21.51 1.65 14.09
C ALA A 256 22.46 1.64 12.88
N GLN A 257 22.78 0.47 12.34
CA GLN A 257 23.56 0.35 11.11
C GLN A 257 22.77 0.85 9.89
N ALA A 258 21.48 0.53 9.80
CA ALA A 258 20.61 1.05 8.74
C ALA A 258 20.51 2.59 8.78
N VAL A 259 20.37 3.18 9.98
CA VAL A 259 20.40 4.64 10.18
C VAL A 259 21.71 5.23 9.66
N LYS A 260 22.86 4.62 9.97
CA LYS A 260 24.17 5.07 9.46
C LYS A 260 24.27 4.99 7.94
N SER A 261 23.78 3.90 7.34
CA SER A 261 23.76 3.74 5.89
C SER A 261 22.92 4.82 5.21
N LEU A 262 21.74 5.13 5.77
CA LEU A 262 20.88 6.20 5.26
C LEU A 262 21.51 7.60 5.43
N GLN A 263 22.22 7.85 6.53
CA GLN A 263 22.97 9.10 6.73
C GLN A 263 24.11 9.27 5.70
N GLU A 264 24.77 8.19 5.31
CA GLU A 264 25.78 8.25 4.25
C GLU A 264 25.13 8.51 2.89
N VAL A 265 23.98 7.89 2.60
CA VAL A 265 23.18 8.21 1.40
C VAL A 265 22.82 9.70 1.38
N LYS A 266 22.29 10.24 2.48
CA LYS A 266 21.96 11.67 2.60
C LYS A 266 23.16 12.55 2.25
N LYS A 267 24.34 12.24 2.81
CA LYS A 267 25.56 13.01 2.54
C LYS A 267 25.97 12.96 1.07
N GLN A 268 25.79 11.82 0.41
CA GLN A 268 26.07 11.68 -1.02
C GLN A 268 25.08 12.49 -1.86
N LEU A 269 23.81 12.55 -1.47
CA LEU A 269 22.82 13.42 -2.09
C LEU A 269 23.11 14.91 -1.87
N GLU A 270 23.57 15.31 -0.68
CA GLU A 270 24.02 16.69 -0.44
C GLU A 270 25.26 17.07 -1.29
N GLU A 271 26.09 16.09 -1.67
CA GLU A 271 27.17 16.28 -2.65
C GLU A 271 26.62 16.38 -4.07
N ALA A 272 25.64 15.55 -4.45
CA ALA A 272 24.94 15.64 -5.73
C ALA A 272 24.23 17.00 -5.88
N GLN A 273 23.62 17.50 -4.82
CA GLN A 273 22.93 18.80 -4.79
C GLN A 273 23.88 19.95 -5.14
N LYS A 274 25.08 19.94 -4.57
CA LYS A 274 26.11 20.94 -4.92
C LYS A 274 26.57 20.84 -6.38
N LYS A 275 26.45 19.66 -6.99
CA LYS A 275 26.75 19.46 -8.42
C LYS A 275 25.61 19.95 -9.30
N GLN A 276 24.38 19.71 -8.89
CA GLN A 276 23.17 20.24 -9.51
C GLN A 276 23.18 21.77 -9.52
N ASP A 277 23.37 22.42 -8.37
CA ASP A 277 23.47 23.89 -8.25
C ASP A 277 24.57 24.46 -9.17
N ALA A 278 25.68 23.74 -9.31
CA ALA A 278 26.79 24.15 -10.16
C ALA A 278 26.50 23.97 -11.65
N ALA A 279 25.69 22.97 -12.03
CA ALA A 279 25.21 22.77 -13.39
C ALA A 279 24.25 23.89 -13.78
N GLU A 280 23.25 24.19 -12.95
CA GLU A 280 22.31 25.30 -13.15
C GLU A 280 23.02 26.63 -13.34
N ALA A 281 23.91 26.99 -12.42
CA ALA A 281 24.67 28.25 -12.49
C ALA A 281 25.56 28.35 -13.75
N LYS A 282 26.04 27.22 -14.28
CA LYS A 282 26.79 27.18 -15.54
C LYS A 282 25.87 27.28 -16.75
N ALA A 283 24.71 26.65 -16.69
CA ALA A 283 23.72 26.63 -17.78
C ALA A 283 23.20 28.04 -18.12
N GLU A 284 23.16 28.94 -17.13
CA GLU A 284 22.86 30.38 -17.34
C GLU A 284 23.81 31.08 -18.32
N GLN A 285 25.03 30.57 -18.49
CA GLN A 285 26.06 31.16 -19.35
C GLN A 285 26.36 30.28 -20.56
N ASN A 286 26.36 28.96 -20.37
CA ASN A 286 26.71 27.97 -21.37
C ASN A 286 26.14 26.59 -20.99
N ALA A 287 25.04 26.19 -21.64
CA ALA A 287 24.36 24.92 -21.43
C ALA A 287 25.30 23.73 -21.64
N GLN A 288 26.04 23.71 -22.76
CA GLN A 288 26.96 22.62 -23.06
C GLN A 288 28.09 22.46 -22.02
N ALA A 289 28.51 23.55 -21.38
CA ALA A 289 29.54 23.51 -20.34
C ALA A 289 29.00 23.05 -18.96
N ALA A 290 27.69 22.99 -18.77
CA ALA A 290 27.04 22.50 -17.56
C ALA A 290 26.95 20.97 -17.50
N ALA A 291 26.86 20.28 -18.66
CA ALA A 291 26.72 18.83 -18.75
C ALA A 291 27.71 18.01 -17.87
N PRO A 292 29.01 18.38 -17.74
CA PRO A 292 29.92 17.64 -16.87
C PRO A 292 29.59 17.71 -15.37
N GLU A 293 28.97 18.80 -14.89
CA GLU A 293 28.53 18.88 -13.49
C GLU A 293 27.24 18.10 -13.28
N GLU A 294 26.30 18.17 -14.24
CA GLU A 294 25.06 17.38 -14.21
C GLU A 294 25.35 15.88 -14.21
N LYS A 295 26.28 15.44 -15.06
CA LYS A 295 26.79 14.07 -15.06
C LYS A 295 27.37 13.67 -13.69
N ALA A 296 28.10 14.57 -13.05
CA ALA A 296 28.68 14.31 -11.74
C ALA A 296 27.60 14.22 -10.64
N ALA A 297 26.48 14.96 -10.77
CA ALA A 297 25.31 14.81 -9.91
C ALA A 297 24.68 13.43 -10.10
N ALA A 298 24.35 13.02 -11.33
CA ALA A 298 23.79 11.71 -11.64
C ALA A 298 24.69 10.54 -11.15
N GLU A 299 26.01 10.63 -11.36
CA GLU A 299 26.96 9.62 -10.86
C GLU A 299 26.99 9.54 -9.33
N LYS A 300 26.79 10.65 -8.63
CA LYS A 300 26.73 10.69 -7.16
C LYS A 300 25.44 10.08 -6.62
N ILE A 301 24.30 10.36 -7.24
CA ILE A 301 23.01 9.75 -6.86
C ILE A 301 23.08 8.23 -7.08
N LYS A 302 23.63 7.79 -8.21
CA LYS A 302 23.82 6.36 -8.50
C LYS A 302 24.75 5.67 -7.50
N GLN A 303 25.84 6.32 -7.07
CA GLN A 303 26.70 5.79 -6.00
C GLN A 303 25.93 5.60 -4.68
N ALA A 304 24.97 6.48 -4.38
CA ALA A 304 24.14 6.37 -3.20
C ALA A 304 23.21 5.15 -3.24
N MET A 305 22.73 4.76 -4.43
CA MET A 305 21.93 3.55 -4.64
C MET A 305 22.71 2.25 -4.45
N GLU A 306 24.03 2.24 -4.64
CA GLU A 306 24.85 1.03 -4.48
C GLU A 306 24.98 0.58 -3.01
N SER A 307 24.51 1.40 -2.06
CA SER A 307 24.41 1.06 -0.65
C SER A 307 23.48 -0.14 -0.43
N HIS A 308 23.97 -1.18 0.25
CA HIS A 308 23.19 -2.40 0.43
C HIS A 308 22.09 -2.19 1.49
N GLN A 309 20.85 -2.54 1.11
CA GLN A 309 19.63 -2.56 1.95
C GLN A 309 18.96 -1.21 2.23
N LEU A 310 18.69 -0.45 1.18
CA LEU A 310 17.86 0.76 1.29
C LEU A 310 16.36 0.39 1.38
N PRO A 311 15.55 1.19 2.09
CA PRO A 311 14.09 1.10 1.99
C PRO A 311 13.65 1.34 0.55
N ALA A 312 12.60 0.64 0.08
CA ALA A 312 12.17 0.75 -1.32
C ALA A 312 11.75 2.16 -1.74
N ALA A 313 11.14 2.93 -0.83
CA ALA A 313 10.81 4.34 -1.11
C ALA A 313 12.08 5.15 -1.44
N VAL A 314 13.17 4.91 -0.70
CA VAL A 314 14.48 5.53 -0.97
C VAL A 314 15.07 5.00 -2.28
N GLU A 315 15.00 3.69 -2.55
CA GLU A 315 15.48 3.10 -3.81
C GLU A 315 14.78 3.73 -5.03
N ASN A 316 13.45 3.90 -4.95
CA ASN A 316 12.64 4.50 -6.02
C ASN A 316 12.97 5.98 -6.22
N ALA A 317 12.97 6.79 -5.16
CA ALA A 317 13.28 8.22 -5.25
C ALA A 317 14.70 8.48 -5.79
N LEU A 318 15.68 7.65 -5.42
CA LEU A 318 17.03 7.74 -5.98
C LEU A 318 17.08 7.34 -7.46
N SER A 319 16.28 6.37 -7.88
CA SER A 319 16.16 5.98 -9.30
C SER A 319 15.60 7.14 -10.12
N GLU A 320 14.50 7.74 -9.66
CA GLU A 320 13.86 8.88 -10.32
C GLU A 320 14.80 10.09 -10.42
N ALA A 321 15.49 10.44 -9.33
CA ALA A 321 16.48 11.50 -9.33
C ALA A 321 17.66 11.20 -10.28
N THR A 322 18.08 9.94 -10.36
CA THR A 322 19.13 9.52 -11.32
C THR A 322 18.65 9.68 -12.76
N ASP A 323 17.44 9.22 -13.06
CA ASP A 323 16.86 9.29 -14.40
C ASP A 323 16.65 10.73 -14.85
N ALA A 324 16.12 11.60 -13.98
CA ALA A 324 15.94 13.03 -14.26
C ALA A 324 17.29 13.73 -14.51
N ALA A 325 18.31 13.48 -13.67
CA ALA A 325 19.65 14.05 -13.86
C ALA A 325 20.34 13.52 -15.14
N MET A 326 20.12 12.27 -15.53
CA MET A 326 20.63 11.74 -16.80
C MET A 326 19.92 12.36 -18.02
N GLU A 327 18.61 12.61 -17.92
CA GLU A 327 17.84 13.30 -18.95
C GLU A 327 18.35 14.75 -19.13
N ALA A 328 18.56 15.47 -18.03
CA ALA A 328 19.14 16.81 -18.03
C ALA A 328 20.56 16.83 -18.60
N GLU A 329 21.41 15.86 -18.23
CA GLU A 329 22.77 15.73 -18.76
C GLU A 329 22.78 15.57 -20.28
N LYS A 330 21.91 14.70 -20.79
CA LYS A 330 21.77 14.47 -22.23
C LYS A 330 21.35 15.75 -22.96
N ASN A 331 20.33 16.44 -22.45
CA ASN A 331 19.84 17.69 -23.05
C ASN A 331 20.94 18.77 -23.05
N LEU A 332 21.68 18.91 -21.97
CA LEU A 332 22.80 19.85 -21.89
C LEU A 332 23.96 19.47 -22.83
N ALA A 333 24.27 18.18 -22.98
CA ALA A 333 25.35 17.73 -23.86
C ALA A 333 25.07 17.98 -25.35
N GLU A 334 23.80 17.84 -25.74
CA GLU A 334 23.30 18.10 -27.11
C GLU A 334 23.08 19.61 -27.39
N ALA A 335 23.03 20.43 -26.33
CA ALA A 335 22.82 21.88 -26.44
C ALA A 335 24.00 22.61 -27.11
N LYS A 336 23.70 23.82 -27.60
CA LYS A 336 24.73 24.74 -28.13
C LYS A 336 25.55 25.35 -26.98
N PRO A 337 26.79 25.81 -27.24
CA PRO A 337 27.62 26.48 -26.24
C PRO A 337 27.17 27.93 -26.00
N GLU A 338 25.89 28.11 -25.67
CA GLU A 338 25.20 29.36 -25.39
C GLU A 338 24.34 29.18 -24.12
N LYS A 339 23.70 30.25 -23.63
CA LYS A 339 22.78 30.15 -22.48
C LYS A 339 21.70 29.08 -22.73
N ALA A 340 21.35 28.33 -21.70
CA ALA A 340 20.25 27.38 -21.68
C ALA A 340 18.94 28.00 -22.20
N THR A 341 18.21 27.22 -22.99
CA THR A 341 16.86 27.55 -23.44
C THR A 341 15.85 26.90 -22.49
N ALA A 342 14.56 27.14 -22.74
CA ALA A 342 13.49 26.58 -21.92
C ALA A 342 13.52 25.04 -21.82
N VAL A 343 14.10 24.34 -22.81
CA VAL A 343 14.24 22.87 -22.77
C VAL A 343 15.27 22.45 -21.72
N GLU A 344 16.47 23.05 -21.75
CA GLU A 344 17.51 22.71 -20.78
C GLU A 344 17.19 23.24 -19.38
N GLU A 345 16.58 24.44 -19.27
CA GLU A 345 16.13 25.00 -18.00
C GLU A 345 15.09 24.08 -17.32
N LYS A 346 14.09 23.58 -18.07
CA LYS A 346 13.07 22.66 -17.53
C LYS A 346 13.64 21.29 -17.15
N ALA A 347 14.60 20.77 -17.90
CA ALA A 347 15.22 19.49 -17.57
C ALA A 347 16.06 19.58 -16.29
N LEU A 348 16.78 20.69 -16.10
CA LEU A 348 17.53 20.98 -14.88
C LEU A 348 16.62 21.12 -13.66
N GLU A 349 15.51 21.85 -13.80
CA GLU A 349 14.49 22.01 -12.76
C GLU A 349 13.92 20.65 -12.33
N LYS A 350 13.51 19.81 -13.29
CA LYS A 350 13.03 18.45 -13.02
C LYS A 350 14.06 17.59 -12.27
N ALA A 351 15.34 17.69 -12.64
CA ALA A 351 16.42 16.98 -11.96
C ALA A 351 16.65 17.50 -10.53
N GLN A 352 16.55 18.82 -10.34
CA GLN A 352 16.62 19.47 -9.04
C GLN A 352 15.47 19.04 -8.11
N ASP A 353 14.23 19.04 -8.61
CA ASP A 353 13.05 18.66 -7.83
C ASP A 353 13.08 17.18 -7.44
N ALA A 354 13.49 16.30 -8.36
CA ALA A 354 13.65 14.88 -8.07
C ALA A 354 14.74 14.63 -7.02
N LEU A 355 15.83 15.41 -7.04
CA LEU A 355 16.88 15.34 -6.04
C LEU A 355 16.44 15.85 -4.66
N GLU A 356 15.67 16.93 -4.58
CA GLU A 356 15.07 17.40 -3.33
C GLU A 356 14.12 16.36 -2.75
N ARG A 357 13.22 15.78 -3.57
CA ARG A 357 12.34 14.67 -3.15
C ARG A 357 13.11 13.45 -2.64
N ALA A 358 14.24 13.10 -3.27
CA ALA A 358 15.09 12.02 -2.79
C ALA A 358 15.75 12.33 -1.43
N LEU A 359 16.19 13.58 -1.21
CA LEU A 359 16.72 14.04 0.08
C LEU A 359 15.66 13.95 1.19
N ASP A 360 14.46 14.45 0.92
CA ASP A 360 13.33 14.42 1.87
C ASP A 360 12.89 12.98 2.19
N THR A 361 12.83 12.12 1.18
CA THR A 361 12.52 10.70 1.34
C THR A 361 13.55 9.99 2.22
N VAL A 362 14.85 10.30 2.03
CA VAL A 362 15.92 9.77 2.88
C VAL A 362 15.79 10.28 4.32
N ASP A 363 15.44 11.56 4.51
CA ASP A 363 15.24 12.13 5.85
C ASP A 363 14.07 11.49 6.59
N ALA A 364 12.94 11.31 5.91
CA ALA A 364 11.80 10.57 6.46
C ALA A 364 12.19 9.14 6.84
N ALA A 365 12.96 8.46 5.98
CA ALA A 365 13.46 7.11 6.25
C ALA A 365 14.44 7.04 7.45
N ILE A 366 15.31 8.05 7.62
CA ILE A 366 16.19 8.16 8.78
C ILE A 366 15.36 8.31 10.05
N ALA A 367 14.38 9.23 10.06
CA ALA A 367 13.52 9.45 11.20
C ALA A 367 12.77 8.16 11.59
N ASP A 368 12.21 7.45 10.61
CA ASP A 368 11.51 6.18 10.80
C ASP A 368 12.43 5.09 11.37
N ALA A 369 13.62 4.94 10.79
CA ALA A 369 14.60 3.96 11.27
C ALA A 369 15.08 4.26 12.70
N GLN A 370 15.28 5.53 13.07
CA GLN A 370 15.69 5.92 14.42
C GLN A 370 14.60 5.68 15.47
N ARG A 371 13.32 5.90 15.12
CA ARG A 371 12.20 5.57 16.02
C ARG A 371 12.11 4.06 16.24
N GLN A 372 12.22 3.27 15.17
CA GLN A 372 12.25 1.81 15.26
C GLN A 372 13.45 1.32 16.09
N GLU A 373 14.64 1.86 15.85
CA GLU A 373 15.86 1.57 16.62
C GLU A 373 15.61 1.79 18.11
N SER A 374 15.06 2.95 18.47
CA SER A 374 14.76 3.30 19.86
C SER A 374 13.74 2.35 20.49
N ALA A 375 12.66 2.02 19.76
CA ALA A 375 11.63 1.11 20.25
C ALA A 375 12.17 -0.31 20.48
N VAL A 376 12.98 -0.82 19.55
CA VAL A 376 13.63 -2.14 19.68
C VAL A 376 14.65 -2.13 20.82
N LYS A 377 15.49 -1.08 20.89
CA LYS A 377 16.50 -0.90 21.95
C LYS A 377 15.85 -0.96 23.33
N ILE A 378 14.75 -0.22 23.54
CA ILE A 378 13.96 -0.28 24.78
C ILE A 378 13.56 -1.71 25.13
N GLY A 379 13.03 -2.46 24.16
CA GLY A 379 12.59 -3.85 24.38
C GLY A 379 13.75 -4.82 24.67
N GLU A 380 14.90 -4.65 24.03
CA GLU A 380 16.11 -5.45 24.27
C GLU A 380 16.70 -5.17 25.65
N LEU A 381 16.88 -3.89 25.99
CA LEU A 381 17.40 -3.47 27.29
C LEU A 381 16.48 -3.93 28.43
N ALA A 382 15.15 -3.87 28.25
CA ALA A 382 14.19 -4.34 29.25
C ALA A 382 14.32 -5.84 29.54
N ARG A 383 14.50 -6.66 28.49
CA ARG A 383 14.74 -8.10 28.65
C ARG A 383 16.09 -8.36 29.33
N ALA A 384 17.14 -7.62 28.97
CA ALA A 384 18.44 -7.76 29.60
C ALA A 384 18.40 -7.36 31.09
N ALA A 385 17.71 -6.28 31.45
CA ALA A 385 17.52 -5.87 32.83
C ALA A 385 16.81 -6.96 33.65
N GLU A 386 15.71 -7.52 33.14
CA GLU A 386 14.99 -8.61 33.79
C GLU A 386 15.87 -9.85 34.03
N VAL A 387 16.67 -10.23 33.03
CA VAL A 387 17.59 -11.39 33.12
C VAL A 387 18.68 -11.14 34.16
N LEU A 388 19.28 -9.95 34.15
CA LEU A 388 20.33 -9.58 35.12
C LEU A 388 19.80 -9.48 36.54
N GLU A 389 18.55 -9.02 36.74
CA GLU A 389 17.92 -9.01 38.06
C GLU A 389 17.67 -10.40 38.60
N ARG A 390 17.22 -11.34 37.75
CA ARG A 390 17.05 -12.74 38.13
C ARG A 390 18.37 -13.39 38.48
N ALA A 391 19.41 -13.13 37.70
CA ALA A 391 20.76 -13.58 37.98
C ALA A 391 21.28 -13.00 39.31
N ALA A 392 21.05 -11.71 39.57
CA ALA A 392 21.40 -11.07 40.84
C ALA A 392 20.66 -11.69 42.03
N ALA A 393 19.39 -12.05 41.87
CA ALA A 393 18.61 -12.73 42.90
C ALA A 393 19.14 -14.15 43.18
N GLU A 394 19.53 -14.87 42.14
CA GLU A 394 20.14 -16.20 42.25
C GLU A 394 21.49 -16.15 42.96
N GLU A 395 22.35 -15.18 42.63
CA GLU A 395 23.63 -14.95 43.34
C GLU A 395 23.44 -14.67 44.83
N ARG A 396 22.42 -13.88 45.20
CA ARG A 396 22.09 -13.66 46.63
C ARG A 396 21.68 -14.97 47.32
N ALA A 397 20.99 -15.86 46.61
CA ALA A 397 20.62 -17.17 47.14
C ALA A 397 21.85 -18.06 47.30
N ILE A 398 22.73 -18.12 46.29
CA ILE A 398 23.98 -18.88 46.35
C ILE A 398 24.88 -18.36 47.48
N ALA A 399 25.04 -17.05 47.60
CA ALA A 399 25.80 -16.43 48.69
C ALA A 399 25.26 -16.87 50.07
N LYS A 400 23.94 -16.84 50.26
CA LYS A 400 23.31 -17.25 51.52
C LYS A 400 23.51 -18.75 51.81
N ASP A 401 23.37 -19.60 50.80
CA ASP A 401 23.56 -21.03 50.93
C ASP A 401 25.03 -21.39 51.20
N ALA A 402 25.98 -20.69 50.57
CA ALA A 402 27.41 -20.81 50.81
C ALA A 402 27.79 -20.35 52.23
N GLU A 403 27.21 -19.24 52.73
CA GLU A 403 27.38 -18.84 54.14
C GLU A 403 26.85 -19.90 55.11
N ASN A 404 25.67 -20.48 54.81
CA ASN A 404 25.09 -21.54 55.64
C ASN A 404 25.98 -22.78 55.61
N LEU A 405 26.56 -23.11 54.45
CA LEU A 405 27.51 -24.20 54.29
C LEU A 405 28.76 -23.97 55.16
N ALA A 406 29.33 -22.76 55.15
CA ALA A 406 30.46 -22.37 55.98
C ALA A 406 30.16 -22.42 57.49
N LYS A 407 28.96 -21.99 57.90
CA LYS A 407 28.52 -21.94 59.31
C LYS A 407 28.02 -23.28 59.85
N SER A 408 27.70 -24.24 58.98
CA SER A 408 27.18 -25.53 59.40
C SER A 408 28.21 -26.33 60.23
N ASP A 409 27.77 -26.94 61.32
CA ASP A 409 28.56 -27.90 62.10
C ASP A 409 28.57 -29.31 61.46
N ASN A 410 28.37 -29.36 60.13
CA ASN A 410 28.21 -30.59 59.38
C ASN A 410 29.44 -31.50 59.56
N SER A 411 29.25 -32.55 60.34
CA SER A 411 30.28 -33.53 60.69
C SER A 411 30.50 -34.57 59.58
N ASN A 412 29.79 -34.43 58.45
CA ASN A 412 29.87 -35.32 57.29
C ASN A 412 30.42 -34.59 56.05
N PRO A 413 31.71 -34.77 55.73
CA PRO A 413 32.35 -34.15 54.56
C PRO A 413 31.69 -34.46 53.21
N ALA A 414 31.04 -35.63 53.08
CA ALA A 414 30.39 -36.01 51.83
C ALA A 414 29.15 -35.14 51.53
N GLN A 415 28.38 -34.77 52.57
CA GLN A 415 27.20 -33.90 52.42
C GLN A 415 27.60 -32.46 52.11
N MET A 416 28.69 -31.98 52.71
CA MET A 416 29.23 -30.65 52.40
C MET A 416 29.72 -30.59 50.95
N ALA A 417 30.41 -31.64 50.49
CA ALA A 417 30.88 -31.74 49.12
C ALA A 417 29.72 -31.79 48.10
N GLU A 418 28.64 -32.52 48.40
CA GLU A 418 27.47 -32.59 47.53
C GLU A 418 26.72 -31.24 47.45
N ALA A 419 26.53 -30.56 48.57
CA ALA A 419 25.93 -29.21 48.59
C ALA A 419 26.81 -28.18 47.86
N ALA A 420 28.13 -28.21 48.05
CA ALA A 420 29.05 -27.33 47.35
C ALA A 420 29.02 -27.57 45.83
N LYS A 421 28.83 -28.81 45.40
CA LYS A 421 28.71 -29.15 43.98
C LYS A 421 27.45 -28.54 43.35
N ASP A 422 26.30 -28.64 44.02
CA ASP A 422 25.05 -28.02 43.56
C ASP A 422 25.19 -26.50 43.42
N LEU A 423 25.83 -25.85 44.41
CA LEU A 423 26.10 -24.41 44.35
C LEU A 423 27.08 -24.05 43.22
N ALA A 424 28.12 -24.85 42.99
CA ALA A 424 29.05 -24.62 41.88
C ALA A 424 28.38 -24.74 40.50
N GLU A 425 27.46 -25.69 40.31
CA GLU A 425 26.68 -25.82 39.06
C GLU A 425 25.76 -24.61 38.85
N ARG A 426 25.06 -24.16 39.89
CA ARG A 426 24.23 -22.93 39.84
C ARG A 426 25.07 -21.68 39.54
N GLN A 427 26.28 -21.61 40.09
CA GLN A 427 27.20 -20.50 39.85
C GLN A 427 27.70 -20.46 38.40
N GLU A 428 27.93 -21.62 37.78
CA GLU A 428 28.29 -21.72 36.36
C GLU A 428 27.18 -21.18 35.46
N ASP A 429 25.91 -21.46 35.80
CA ASP A 429 24.75 -20.93 35.08
C ASP A 429 24.68 -19.40 35.17
N VAL A 430 24.85 -18.83 36.35
CA VAL A 430 24.82 -17.36 36.51
C VAL A 430 25.98 -16.71 35.76
N LYS A 431 27.19 -17.24 35.87
CA LYS A 431 28.34 -16.78 35.10
C LYS A 431 28.04 -16.78 33.59
N ALA A 432 27.47 -17.86 33.07
CA ALA A 432 27.15 -17.96 31.65
C ALA A 432 26.08 -16.95 31.20
N ILE A 433 25.13 -16.62 32.08
CA ILE A 433 24.15 -15.55 31.84
C ILE A 433 24.84 -14.18 31.82
N ALA A 434 25.70 -13.90 32.81
CA ALA A 434 26.42 -12.64 32.95
C ALA A 434 27.37 -12.38 31.77
N ASP A 435 28.14 -13.40 31.34
CA ASP A 435 29.02 -13.32 30.15
C ASP A 435 28.23 -12.99 28.88
N LYS A 436 27.08 -13.66 28.67
CA LYS A 436 26.23 -13.41 27.49
C LYS A 436 25.58 -12.04 27.53
N ALA A 437 25.15 -11.60 28.70
CA ALA A 437 24.61 -10.26 28.87
C ALA A 437 25.68 -9.20 28.58
N ALA A 438 26.91 -9.40 29.06
CA ALA A 438 28.02 -8.51 28.75
C ALA A 438 28.29 -8.42 27.24
N GLU A 439 28.33 -9.55 26.54
CA GLU A 439 28.51 -9.59 25.07
C GLU A 439 27.36 -8.86 24.34
N ALA A 440 26.10 -9.17 24.70
CA ALA A 440 24.93 -8.59 24.05
C ALA A 440 24.75 -7.08 24.29
N LEU A 441 25.25 -6.57 25.42
CA LEU A 441 25.12 -5.18 25.82
C LEU A 441 26.32 -4.30 25.40
N ALA A 442 27.38 -4.88 24.83
CA ALA A 442 28.63 -4.15 24.57
C ALA A 442 28.42 -2.89 23.70
N ASP A 443 27.58 -3.00 22.67
CA ASP A 443 27.32 -1.90 21.72
C ASP A 443 26.13 -1.02 22.14
N THR A 444 25.21 -1.55 22.95
CA THR A 444 23.94 -0.90 23.26
C THR A 444 23.92 -0.21 24.63
N ALA A 445 24.63 -0.78 25.63
CA ALA A 445 24.73 -0.28 27.00
C ALA A 445 26.11 -0.63 27.63
N PRO A 446 27.18 0.07 27.25
CA PRO A 446 28.57 -0.33 27.55
C PRO A 446 28.90 -0.37 29.06
N GLU A 447 28.30 0.52 29.86
CA GLU A 447 28.52 0.49 31.31
C GLU A 447 27.85 -0.73 31.96
N ALA A 448 26.62 -1.08 31.56
CA ALA A 448 25.95 -2.29 32.03
C ALA A 448 26.67 -3.57 31.55
N SER A 449 27.21 -3.56 30.33
CA SER A 449 28.07 -4.62 29.81
C SER A 449 29.30 -4.85 30.68
N LYS A 450 29.98 -3.76 31.08
CA LYS A 450 31.16 -3.80 31.95
C LYS A 450 30.83 -4.35 33.34
N ASP A 451 29.73 -3.93 33.96
CA ASP A 451 29.30 -4.44 35.26
C ASP A 451 28.88 -5.92 35.17
N ALA A 452 28.21 -6.34 34.09
CA ALA A 452 27.89 -7.75 33.85
C ALA A 452 29.15 -8.61 33.65
N ALA A 453 30.17 -8.11 32.94
CA ALA A 453 31.45 -8.81 32.77
C ALA A 453 32.21 -8.96 34.10
N GLN A 454 32.18 -7.92 34.95
CA GLN A 454 32.75 -8.00 36.30
C GLN A 454 32.01 -9.03 37.14
N ALA A 455 30.68 -9.02 37.12
CA ALA A 455 29.89 -10.04 37.82
C ALA A 455 30.20 -11.46 37.36
N ALA A 456 30.41 -11.68 36.06
CA ALA A 456 30.78 -13.00 35.54
C ALA A 456 32.15 -13.46 36.07
N GLN A 457 33.08 -12.53 36.29
CA GLN A 457 34.38 -12.83 36.88
C GLN A 457 34.26 -13.17 38.37
N GLU A 458 33.51 -12.39 39.15
CA GLU A 458 33.23 -12.70 40.57
C GLU A 458 32.51 -14.05 40.70
N ALA A 459 31.52 -14.31 39.84
CA ALA A 459 30.81 -15.57 39.84
C ALA A 459 31.73 -16.77 39.52
N LYS A 460 32.71 -16.57 38.64
CA LYS A 460 33.72 -17.58 38.34
C LYS A 460 34.60 -17.90 39.56
N GLU A 461 35.01 -16.88 40.31
CA GLU A 461 35.84 -17.03 41.51
C GLU A 461 35.06 -17.80 42.60
N SER A 462 33.82 -17.38 42.88
CA SER A 462 32.87 -18.11 43.74
C SER A 462 32.72 -19.59 43.35
N GLY A 463 32.50 -19.86 42.06
CA GLY A 463 32.33 -21.22 41.55
C GLY A 463 33.58 -22.08 41.69
N GLN A 464 34.77 -21.48 41.56
CA GLN A 464 36.05 -22.19 41.76
C GLN A 464 36.25 -22.60 43.21
N ASP A 465 35.91 -21.75 44.16
CA ASP A 465 36.03 -22.05 45.58
C ASP A 465 35.02 -23.11 46.02
N LEU A 466 33.77 -23.03 45.54
CA LEU A 466 32.77 -24.07 45.75
C LEU A 466 33.19 -25.42 45.12
N GLN A 467 33.79 -25.40 43.94
CA GLN A 467 34.31 -26.62 43.31
C GLN A 467 35.48 -27.23 44.10
N GLN A 468 36.35 -26.41 44.70
CA GLN A 468 37.41 -26.92 45.58
C GLN A 468 36.84 -27.59 46.83
N VAL A 469 35.74 -27.07 47.39
CA VAL A 469 35.01 -27.71 48.49
C VAL A 469 34.36 -29.03 48.02
N ALA A 470 33.71 -29.03 46.86
CA ALA A 470 33.08 -30.21 46.26
C ALA A 470 34.07 -31.35 45.98
N ASP A 471 35.25 -31.01 45.46
CA ASP A 471 36.33 -31.94 45.16
C ASP A 471 37.12 -32.38 46.42
N GLN A 472 36.80 -31.82 47.59
CA GLN A 472 37.53 -32.02 48.85
C GLN A 472 39.03 -31.63 48.74
N LYS A 473 39.34 -30.63 47.91
CA LYS A 473 40.69 -30.11 47.69
C LYS A 473 40.97 -28.82 48.45
N ALA A 474 39.95 -28.16 48.97
CA ALA A 474 40.09 -26.95 49.77
C ALA A 474 40.88 -27.22 51.06
N ALA A 475 41.89 -26.40 51.34
CA ALA A 475 42.70 -26.50 52.56
C ALA A 475 41.88 -26.22 53.83
N ASP A 476 40.96 -25.26 53.73
CA ASP A 476 39.92 -24.99 54.72
C ASP A 476 38.57 -24.88 53.98
N PRO A 477 37.74 -25.94 53.98
CA PRO A 477 36.47 -25.94 53.27
C PRO A 477 35.46 -24.89 53.78
N LYS A 478 35.56 -24.49 55.05
CA LYS A 478 34.66 -23.47 55.62
C LYS A 478 35.09 -22.07 55.21
N ALA A 479 36.40 -21.81 55.16
CA ALA A 479 36.92 -20.56 54.64
C ALA A 479 36.59 -20.41 53.15
N ALA A 480 36.86 -21.43 52.33
CA ALA A 480 36.53 -21.40 50.90
C ALA A 480 35.02 -21.21 50.63
N ALA A 481 34.14 -21.83 51.42
CA ALA A 481 32.70 -21.59 51.31
C ALA A 481 32.30 -20.15 51.71
N MET A 482 33.03 -19.51 52.62
CA MET A 482 32.80 -18.12 53.03
C MET A 482 33.36 -17.12 52.00
N ASP A 483 34.50 -17.43 51.39
CA ASP A 483 35.09 -16.65 50.30
C ASP A 483 34.14 -16.69 49.09
N ALA A 484 33.66 -17.87 48.69
CA ALA A 484 32.64 -18.00 47.66
C ALA A 484 31.34 -17.23 47.95
N ALA A 485 30.92 -17.20 49.22
CA ALA A 485 29.75 -16.41 49.62
C ALA A 485 29.98 -14.90 49.46
N THR A 486 31.22 -14.43 49.64
CA THR A 486 31.59 -13.02 49.47
C THR A 486 31.59 -12.65 48.00
N ASP A 487 32.25 -13.43 47.16
CA ASP A 487 32.33 -13.22 45.71
C ASP A 487 30.93 -13.28 45.07
N ALA A 488 30.06 -14.22 45.51
CA ALA A 488 28.67 -14.27 45.06
C ALA A 488 27.87 -13.00 45.43
N LYS A 489 28.12 -12.37 46.60
CA LYS A 489 27.50 -11.08 46.93
C LYS A 489 28.01 -9.95 46.05
N GLU A 490 29.30 -9.94 45.74
CA GLU A 490 29.88 -8.94 44.84
C GLU A 490 29.31 -9.09 43.43
N ALA A 491 29.22 -10.32 42.91
CA ALA A 491 28.54 -10.65 41.66
C ALA A 491 27.08 -10.16 41.66
N ALA A 492 26.31 -10.46 42.72
CA ALA A 492 24.92 -10.00 42.86
C ALA A 492 24.79 -8.48 42.78
N ASN A 493 25.68 -7.74 43.46
CA ASN A 493 25.65 -6.28 43.45
C ASN A 493 25.98 -5.72 42.07
N LYS A 494 26.94 -6.32 41.37
CA LYS A 494 27.32 -5.93 40.01
C LYS A 494 26.21 -6.17 39.00
N LEU A 495 25.55 -7.32 39.05
CA LEU A 495 24.38 -7.61 38.21
C LEU A 495 23.21 -6.64 38.50
N ALA A 496 23.01 -6.26 39.77
CA ALA A 496 21.97 -5.31 40.15
C ALA A 496 22.26 -3.88 39.67
N GLU A 497 23.52 -3.41 39.75
CA GLU A 497 23.91 -2.11 39.18
C GLU A 497 23.82 -2.12 37.65
N ALA A 498 24.21 -3.21 36.99
CA ALA A 498 24.03 -3.36 35.54
C ALA A 498 22.54 -3.25 35.15
N ALA A 499 21.65 -3.96 35.83
CA ALA A 499 20.20 -3.85 35.58
C ALA A 499 19.66 -2.44 35.82
N LYS A 500 20.18 -1.73 36.83
CA LYS A 500 19.81 -0.34 37.12
C LYS A 500 20.25 0.63 36.03
N GLU A 501 21.48 0.51 35.52
CA GLU A 501 21.94 1.33 34.39
C GLU A 501 21.09 1.06 33.14
N LEU A 502 20.70 -0.21 32.89
CA LEU A 502 19.77 -0.53 31.80
C LEU A 502 18.41 0.16 31.96
N ARG A 503 17.81 0.18 33.16
CA ARG A 503 16.53 0.89 33.38
C ARG A 503 16.63 2.39 33.15
N LYS A 504 17.76 3.00 33.55
CA LYS A 504 18.02 4.41 33.30
C LYS A 504 18.17 4.69 31.80
N GLU A 505 18.85 3.83 31.07
CA GLU A 505 18.97 3.94 29.61
C GLU A 505 17.63 3.74 28.91
N ILE A 506 16.82 2.74 29.32
CA ILE A 506 15.43 2.56 28.86
C ILE A 506 14.63 3.84 29.04
N ALA A 507 14.68 4.47 30.23
CA ALA A 507 13.94 5.69 30.51
C ALA A 507 14.40 6.87 29.64
N GLN A 508 15.70 6.97 29.33
CA GLN A 508 16.25 8.01 28.45
C GLN A 508 15.85 7.78 26.99
N THR A 509 16.05 6.57 26.47
CA THR A 509 15.66 6.20 25.10
C THR A 509 14.15 6.34 24.89
N ALA A 510 13.34 5.97 25.87
CA ALA A 510 11.89 6.14 25.81
C ALA A 510 11.47 7.62 25.77
N LYS A 511 12.14 8.51 26.51
CA LYS A 511 11.90 9.96 26.41
C LYS A 511 12.31 10.54 25.05
N GLN A 512 13.42 10.06 24.49
CA GLN A 512 13.87 10.47 23.16
C GLN A 512 12.88 10.01 22.08
N LEU A 513 12.45 8.75 22.13
CA LEU A 513 11.43 8.22 21.22
C LEU A 513 10.12 9.03 21.30
N ALA A 514 9.64 9.32 22.52
CA ALA A 514 8.44 10.14 22.70
C ALA A 514 8.58 11.54 22.07
N ALA A 515 9.72 12.20 22.25
CA ALA A 515 9.98 13.53 21.67
C ALA A 515 10.08 13.49 20.14
N MET A 516 10.73 12.48 19.58
CA MET A 516 10.83 12.29 18.12
C MET A 516 9.46 12.01 17.50
N SER A 517 8.67 11.13 18.13
CA SER A 517 7.32 10.83 17.68
C SER A 517 6.40 12.05 17.77
N ASP A 518 6.49 12.87 18.82
CA ASP A 518 5.68 14.10 18.95
C ASP A 518 6.01 15.12 17.84
N ALA A 519 7.29 15.28 17.51
CA ALA A 519 7.72 16.18 16.43
C ALA A 519 7.16 15.72 15.08
N GLN A 520 7.34 14.45 14.73
CA GLN A 520 6.87 13.92 13.45
C GLN A 520 5.34 13.86 13.37
N ALA A 521 4.64 13.55 14.46
CA ALA A 521 3.17 13.58 14.48
C ALA A 521 2.62 14.98 14.17
N LYS A 522 3.33 16.05 14.58
CA LYS A 522 2.97 17.44 14.24
C LYS A 522 3.20 17.76 12.78
N GLU A 523 4.31 17.31 12.20
CA GLU A 523 4.59 17.47 10.77
C GLU A 523 3.55 16.74 9.91
N LEU A 524 3.22 15.50 10.26
CA LEU A 524 2.17 14.71 9.60
C LEU A 524 0.79 15.38 9.71
N ALA A 525 0.45 15.92 10.88
CA ALA A 525 -0.81 16.64 11.06
C ALA A 525 -0.88 17.92 10.22
N GLN A 526 0.22 18.67 10.11
CA GLN A 526 0.31 19.87 9.28
C GLN A 526 0.21 19.55 7.78
N ALA A 527 0.89 18.48 7.33
CA ALA A 527 0.78 18.00 5.96
C ALA A 527 -0.66 17.55 5.65
N ARG A 528 -1.30 16.81 6.57
CA ARG A 528 -2.69 16.38 6.40
C ARG A 528 -3.65 17.57 6.32
N GLU A 529 -3.52 18.56 7.19
CA GLU A 529 -4.35 19.77 7.15
C GLU A 529 -4.18 20.54 5.83
N ALA A 530 -2.96 20.58 5.29
CA ALA A 530 -2.71 21.20 3.99
C ALA A 530 -3.38 20.43 2.83
N VAL A 531 -3.35 19.09 2.86
CA VAL A 531 -4.07 18.22 1.90
C VAL A 531 -5.58 18.37 2.04
N GLU A 532 -6.13 18.32 3.26
CA GLU A 532 -7.57 18.55 3.51
C GLU A 532 -8.03 19.91 2.97
N LYS A 533 -7.21 20.94 3.13
CA LYS A 533 -7.49 22.27 2.57
C LYS A 533 -7.41 22.30 1.04
N ALA A 534 -6.55 21.50 0.43
CA ALA A 534 -6.48 21.36 -1.03
C ALA A 534 -7.73 20.66 -1.58
N ILE A 535 -8.25 19.65 -0.87
CA ILE A 535 -9.54 18.99 -1.18
C ILE A 535 -10.67 20.02 -1.13
N ASP A 536 -10.75 20.80 -0.05
CA ASP A 536 -11.76 21.85 0.11
C ASP A 536 -11.66 22.97 -0.95
N GLY A 537 -10.50 23.10 -1.61
CA GLY A 537 -10.21 24.10 -2.63
C GLY A 537 -10.55 23.68 -4.07
N LEU A 538 -10.94 22.42 -4.29
CA LEU A 538 -11.23 21.91 -5.64
C LEU A 538 -12.41 22.65 -6.29
N PRO A 539 -12.31 23.02 -7.58
CA PRO A 539 -13.38 23.70 -8.29
C PRO A 539 -14.58 22.77 -8.52
N THR A 540 -15.79 23.27 -8.25
CA THR A 540 -17.05 22.55 -8.48
C THR A 540 -17.56 22.76 -9.91
N ASN A 541 -18.09 21.71 -10.57
CA ASN A 541 -18.59 21.75 -11.95
C ASN A 541 -20.03 22.32 -12.10
N ASP A 542 -20.64 22.78 -11.01
CA ASP A 542 -22.08 23.12 -10.96
C ASP A 542 -22.51 24.15 -12.02
N LYS A 543 -21.66 25.14 -12.30
CA LYS A 543 -21.99 26.24 -13.22
C LYS A 543 -22.10 25.76 -14.67
N VAL A 544 -21.18 24.91 -15.13
CA VAL A 544 -21.19 24.42 -16.53
C VAL A 544 -22.38 23.48 -16.74
N ALA A 545 -22.58 22.54 -15.81
CA ALA A 545 -23.70 21.60 -15.86
C ALA A 545 -25.07 22.31 -15.87
N GLN A 546 -25.23 23.39 -15.09
CA GLN A 546 -26.48 24.18 -15.09
C GLN A 546 -26.72 24.93 -16.41
N LEU A 547 -25.67 25.46 -17.04
CA LEU A 547 -25.78 26.13 -18.34
C LEU A 547 -26.07 25.12 -19.47
N GLU A 548 -25.50 23.93 -19.43
CA GLU A 548 -25.84 22.84 -20.37
C GLU A 548 -27.30 22.39 -20.23
N ALA A 549 -27.78 22.21 -18.99
CA ALA A 549 -29.19 21.91 -18.73
C ALA A 549 -30.13 23.03 -19.23
N ALA A 550 -29.72 24.30 -19.10
CA ALA A 550 -30.46 25.42 -19.66
C ALA A 550 -30.51 25.39 -21.19
N LYS A 551 -29.39 25.03 -21.84
CA LYS A 551 -29.30 24.87 -23.30
C LYS A 551 -30.20 23.74 -23.81
N ASP A 552 -30.23 22.60 -23.14
CA ASP A 552 -31.14 21.50 -23.45
C ASP A 552 -32.61 21.94 -23.40
N LYS A 553 -33.00 22.70 -22.37
CA LYS A 553 -34.35 23.27 -22.26
C LYS A 553 -34.65 24.27 -23.37
N LEU A 554 -33.65 25.02 -23.83
CA LEU A 554 -33.82 25.94 -24.96
C LEU A 554 -33.99 25.21 -26.29
N ASN A 555 -33.29 24.08 -26.48
CA ASN A 555 -33.48 23.20 -27.64
C ASN A 555 -34.89 22.60 -27.65
N ASP A 556 -35.39 22.12 -26.50
CA ASP A 556 -36.78 21.68 -26.33
C ASP A 556 -37.77 22.79 -26.75
N ALA A 557 -37.51 24.03 -26.31
CA ALA A 557 -38.34 25.18 -26.65
C ALA A 557 -38.35 25.47 -28.15
N MET A 558 -37.19 25.35 -28.82
CA MET A 558 -37.05 25.55 -30.26
C MET A 558 -37.79 24.48 -31.07
N GLN A 559 -37.73 23.22 -30.64
CA GLN A 559 -38.46 22.11 -31.27
C GLN A 559 -39.97 22.31 -31.16
N GLU A 560 -40.47 22.63 -29.96
CA GLU A 560 -41.89 22.90 -29.74
C GLU A 560 -42.35 24.17 -30.47
N GLN A 561 -41.48 25.18 -30.60
CA GLN A 561 -41.76 26.38 -31.40
C GLN A 561 -41.90 26.04 -32.90
N ALA A 562 -41.10 25.11 -33.44
CA ALA A 562 -41.25 24.65 -34.81
C ALA A 562 -42.58 23.90 -35.03
N LYS A 563 -42.98 23.03 -34.09
CA LYS A 563 -44.31 22.37 -34.10
C LYS A 563 -45.43 23.40 -34.04
N ALA A 564 -45.29 24.42 -33.19
CA ALA A 564 -46.25 25.51 -33.05
C ALA A 564 -46.46 26.32 -34.34
N GLN A 565 -45.43 26.43 -35.18
CA GLN A 565 -45.50 27.08 -36.50
C GLN A 565 -46.08 26.18 -37.60
N GLY A 566 -46.46 24.94 -37.28
CA GLY A 566 -46.91 23.97 -38.29
C GLY A 566 -45.76 23.40 -39.12
N LYS A 567 -44.55 23.29 -38.54
CA LYS A 567 -43.35 22.73 -39.18
C LYS A 567 -42.85 21.48 -38.42
N PRO A 568 -43.62 20.38 -38.38
CA PRO A 568 -43.23 19.17 -37.68
C PRO A 568 -41.96 18.53 -38.24
N GLU A 569 -41.68 18.69 -39.54
CA GLU A 569 -40.45 18.20 -40.16
C GLU A 569 -39.21 18.95 -39.65
N ALA A 570 -39.33 20.25 -39.39
CA ALA A 570 -38.25 21.04 -38.80
C ALA A 570 -37.99 20.64 -37.35
N ALA A 571 -39.05 20.41 -36.57
CA ALA A 571 -38.92 19.92 -35.21
C ALA A 571 -38.23 18.54 -35.14
N ALA A 572 -38.61 17.62 -36.03
CA ALA A 572 -37.99 16.29 -36.11
C ALA A 572 -36.52 16.36 -36.56
N ALA A 573 -36.17 17.28 -37.47
CA ALA A 573 -34.79 17.49 -37.87
C ALA A 573 -33.94 18.09 -36.74
N MET A 574 -34.51 19.01 -35.93
CA MET A 574 -33.86 19.52 -34.72
C MET A 574 -33.67 18.45 -33.65
N GLU A 575 -34.68 17.59 -33.43
CA GLU A 575 -34.59 16.45 -32.52
C GLU A 575 -33.49 15.47 -32.94
N LEU A 576 -33.36 15.21 -34.24
CA LEU A 576 -32.26 14.40 -34.77
C LEU A 576 -30.89 15.07 -34.55
N ALA A 577 -30.77 16.37 -34.80
CA ALA A 577 -29.52 17.10 -34.53
C ALA A 577 -29.15 17.04 -33.03
N ASP A 578 -30.12 17.17 -32.13
CA ASP A 578 -29.94 17.04 -30.68
C ASP A 578 -29.52 15.62 -30.26
N GLN A 579 -30.10 14.57 -30.85
CA GLN A 579 -29.69 13.18 -30.63
C GLN A 579 -28.24 12.93 -31.07
N ILE A 580 -27.81 13.55 -32.17
CA ILE A 580 -26.42 13.44 -32.66
C ILE A 580 -25.47 14.21 -31.74
N ALA A 581 -25.85 15.41 -31.29
CA ALA A 581 -25.05 16.17 -30.31
C ALA A 581 -24.86 15.35 -29.02
N LYS A 582 -25.91 14.73 -28.48
CA LYS A 582 -25.82 13.84 -27.31
C LYS A 582 -24.97 12.58 -27.55
N ALA A 583 -24.81 12.17 -28.79
CA ALA A 583 -23.91 11.08 -29.15
C ALA A 583 -22.45 11.56 -29.25
N ILE A 584 -22.20 12.82 -29.63
CA ILE A 584 -20.89 13.47 -29.52
C ILE A 584 -20.49 13.60 -28.05
N ASP A 585 -21.37 14.12 -27.20
CA ASP A 585 -21.11 14.22 -25.75
C ASP A 585 -20.81 12.83 -25.12
N ALA A 586 -21.47 11.78 -25.63
CA ALA A 586 -21.18 10.41 -25.21
C ALA A 586 -19.83 9.91 -25.73
N GLN A 587 -19.43 10.34 -26.93
CA GLN A 587 -18.14 10.03 -27.54
C GLN A 587 -17.03 10.68 -26.72
N ASP A 588 -17.15 11.97 -26.37
CA ASP A 588 -16.18 12.68 -25.52
C ASP A 588 -16.03 12.00 -24.14
N ALA A 589 -17.14 11.54 -23.55
CA ALA A 589 -17.13 10.79 -22.30
C ALA A 589 -16.53 9.38 -22.45
N ALA A 590 -16.65 8.75 -23.63
CA ALA A 590 -16.02 7.48 -23.94
C ALA A 590 -14.52 7.64 -24.17
N ASP A 591 -14.09 8.73 -24.82
CA ASP A 591 -12.70 9.11 -25.01
C ASP A 591 -12.04 9.39 -23.66
N ALA A 592 -12.67 10.19 -22.80
CA ALA A 592 -12.19 10.42 -21.43
C ALA A 592 -12.04 9.13 -20.61
N ALA A 593 -12.99 8.18 -20.78
CA ALA A 593 -12.93 6.90 -20.09
C ALA A 593 -11.84 5.98 -20.66
N ALA A 594 -11.56 6.07 -21.96
CA ALA A 594 -10.46 5.38 -22.62
C ALA A 594 -9.12 5.95 -22.18
N ASP A 595 -8.93 7.27 -22.22
CA ASP A 595 -7.73 7.93 -21.73
C ASP A 595 -7.46 7.60 -20.26
N ALA A 596 -8.50 7.58 -19.42
CA ALA A 596 -8.36 7.16 -18.03
C ALA A 596 -7.93 5.68 -17.90
N ALA A 597 -8.41 4.80 -18.77
CA ALA A 597 -8.00 3.39 -18.77
C ALA A 597 -6.54 3.21 -19.24
N GLU A 598 -6.13 3.92 -20.29
CA GLU A 598 -4.76 3.98 -20.83
C GLU A 598 -3.78 4.50 -19.76
N ASN A 599 -4.19 5.51 -18.97
CA ASN A 599 -3.41 6.06 -17.85
C ASN A 599 -3.51 5.24 -16.54
N GLY A 600 -4.19 4.09 -16.54
CA GLY A 600 -4.31 3.21 -15.37
C GLY A 600 -5.22 3.72 -14.24
N GLN A 601 -5.98 4.79 -14.50
CA GLN A 601 -6.91 5.43 -13.57
C GLN A 601 -8.37 4.95 -13.75
N GLY A 602 -8.64 4.23 -14.85
CA GLY A 602 -9.94 3.66 -15.21
C GLY A 602 -9.86 2.17 -15.56
N SER A 603 -11.00 1.54 -15.90
CA SER A 603 -11.02 0.17 -16.41
C SER A 603 -11.38 0.16 -17.90
N GLU A 604 -10.69 -0.68 -18.67
CA GLU A 604 -11.03 -0.94 -20.09
C GLU A 604 -12.49 -1.34 -20.24
N LEU A 605 -13.03 -2.14 -19.30
CA LEU A 605 -14.45 -2.49 -19.29
C LEU A 605 -15.36 -1.25 -19.24
N LYS A 606 -15.00 -0.22 -18.44
CA LYS A 606 -15.75 1.04 -18.38
C LYS A 606 -15.62 1.81 -19.69
N ALA A 607 -14.41 1.89 -20.26
CA ALA A 607 -14.16 2.53 -21.55
C ALA A 607 -14.96 1.85 -22.68
N THR A 608 -14.88 0.52 -22.80
CA THR A 608 -15.67 -0.28 -23.75
C THR A 608 -17.18 -0.06 -23.54
N THR A 609 -17.67 -0.08 -22.30
CA THR A 609 -19.09 0.14 -22.01
C THR A 609 -19.55 1.52 -22.47
N ARG A 610 -18.74 2.56 -22.23
CA ARG A 610 -19.04 3.91 -22.72
C ARG A 610 -19.05 3.99 -24.24
N GLN A 611 -18.08 3.33 -24.88
CA GLN A 611 -17.99 3.33 -26.33
C GLN A 611 -19.14 2.53 -26.99
N GLU A 612 -19.65 1.47 -26.34
CA GLU A 612 -20.89 0.80 -26.74
C GLU A 612 -22.12 1.72 -26.57
N GLU A 613 -22.17 2.50 -25.49
CA GLU A 613 -23.22 3.52 -25.28
C GLU A 613 -23.27 4.52 -26.45
N VAL A 614 -22.11 4.95 -26.96
CA VAL A 614 -22.02 5.77 -28.18
C VAL A 614 -22.66 5.03 -29.35
N ALA A 615 -22.24 3.80 -29.63
CA ALA A 615 -22.77 3.03 -30.75
C ALA A 615 -24.30 2.87 -30.68
N GLU A 616 -24.87 2.66 -29.48
CA GLU A 616 -26.32 2.59 -29.27
C GLU A 616 -27.02 3.94 -29.55
N LYS A 617 -26.47 5.05 -29.04
CA LYS A 617 -27.00 6.40 -29.30
C LYS A 617 -26.95 6.76 -30.78
N VAL A 618 -25.85 6.44 -31.45
CA VAL A 618 -25.69 6.67 -32.89
C VAL A 618 -26.64 5.80 -33.71
N GLN A 619 -26.87 4.54 -33.32
CA GLN A 619 -27.88 3.69 -33.98
C GLN A 619 -29.28 4.28 -33.86
N ALA A 620 -29.65 4.82 -32.69
CA ALA A 620 -30.95 5.47 -32.49
C ALA A 620 -31.10 6.69 -33.41
N ALA A 621 -30.05 7.52 -33.52
CA ALA A 621 -30.02 8.65 -34.45
C ALA A 621 -30.09 8.18 -35.92
N ALA A 622 -29.39 7.11 -36.29
CA ALA A 622 -29.43 6.53 -37.64
C ALA A 622 -30.84 6.02 -38.01
N ASP A 623 -31.54 5.40 -37.07
CA ASP A 623 -32.92 4.92 -37.25
C ASP A 623 -33.92 6.08 -37.40
N ALA A 624 -33.71 7.16 -36.67
CA ALA A 624 -34.48 8.40 -36.85
C ALA A 624 -34.18 9.04 -38.21
N ALA A 625 -32.91 9.10 -38.60
CA ALA A 625 -32.49 9.61 -39.91
C ALA A 625 -33.07 8.77 -41.07
N ALA A 626 -33.23 7.46 -40.93
CA ALA A 626 -33.81 6.63 -41.99
C ALA A 626 -35.30 6.91 -42.25
N LYS A 627 -36.03 7.52 -41.29
CA LYS A 627 -37.47 7.80 -41.38
C LYS A 627 -37.79 9.18 -41.95
N ARG A 628 -36.78 10.01 -42.21
CA ARG A 628 -36.96 11.40 -42.64
C ARG A 628 -37.39 11.52 -44.11
N PRO A 629 -38.08 12.61 -44.50
CA PRO A 629 -38.53 12.80 -45.88
C PRO A 629 -37.41 12.80 -46.92
N GLN A 630 -36.24 13.34 -46.60
CA GLN A 630 -35.14 13.44 -47.55
C GLN A 630 -34.41 12.08 -47.74
N ALA A 631 -34.44 11.17 -46.76
CA ALA A 631 -33.98 9.79 -46.96
C ALA A 631 -34.88 9.03 -47.94
N GLU A 632 -36.20 9.21 -47.85
CA GLU A 632 -37.15 8.64 -48.80
C GLU A 632 -36.98 9.24 -50.21
N GLN A 633 -36.69 10.56 -50.31
CA GLN A 633 -36.36 11.20 -51.58
C GLN A 633 -35.05 10.68 -52.18
N ALA A 634 -34.00 10.49 -51.38
CA ALA A 634 -32.73 9.92 -51.81
C ALA A 634 -32.93 8.50 -52.38
N LYS A 635 -33.73 7.68 -51.67
CA LYS A 635 -34.12 6.33 -52.11
C LYS A 635 -34.87 6.34 -53.44
N GLN A 636 -35.83 7.24 -53.63
CA GLN A 636 -36.56 7.40 -54.89
C GLN A 636 -35.66 7.90 -56.05
N ALA A 637 -34.65 8.70 -55.73
CA ALA A 637 -33.65 9.18 -56.69
C ALA A 637 -32.53 8.16 -56.99
N GLY A 638 -32.53 7.00 -56.33
CA GLY A 638 -31.48 5.98 -56.46
C GLY A 638 -30.11 6.42 -55.94
N LYS A 639 -30.08 7.36 -54.99
CA LYS A 639 -28.86 7.89 -54.35
C LYS A 639 -28.81 7.49 -52.86
N PRO A 640 -27.62 7.29 -52.28
CA PRO A 640 -27.50 7.05 -50.85
C PRO A 640 -27.86 8.31 -50.07
N ASP A 641 -28.49 8.11 -48.91
CA ASP A 641 -28.76 9.17 -47.94
C ASP A 641 -27.47 9.52 -47.17
N LEU A 642 -26.95 10.74 -47.32
CA LEU A 642 -25.62 11.08 -46.80
C LEU A 642 -25.60 11.09 -45.27
N LEU A 643 -26.62 11.67 -44.62
CA LEU A 643 -26.72 11.70 -43.15
C LEU A 643 -26.81 10.29 -42.57
N ALA A 644 -27.72 9.45 -43.07
CA ALA A 644 -27.83 8.07 -42.59
C ALA A 644 -26.54 7.27 -42.86
N LYS A 645 -25.88 7.49 -44.00
CA LYS A 645 -24.58 6.85 -44.29
C LYS A 645 -23.52 7.24 -43.26
N THR A 646 -23.41 8.53 -42.95
CA THR A 646 -22.41 9.04 -42.00
C THR A 646 -22.69 8.60 -40.57
N LEU A 647 -23.96 8.51 -40.15
CA LEU A 647 -24.31 7.93 -38.84
C LEU A 647 -23.99 6.43 -38.76
N ASN A 648 -24.19 5.67 -39.84
CA ASN A 648 -23.73 4.27 -39.87
C ASN A 648 -22.19 4.17 -39.83
N GLU A 649 -21.46 5.12 -40.44
CA GLU A 649 -19.99 5.17 -40.34
C GLU A 649 -19.56 5.45 -38.89
N ALA A 650 -20.17 6.43 -38.23
CA ALA A 650 -19.93 6.73 -36.82
C ALA A 650 -20.24 5.54 -35.90
N GLN A 651 -21.37 4.87 -36.09
CA GLN A 651 -21.75 3.72 -35.28
C GLN A 651 -20.74 2.57 -35.43
N ASN A 652 -20.37 2.25 -36.68
CA ASN A 652 -19.40 1.19 -36.94
C ASN A 652 -18.05 1.55 -36.33
N ALA A 653 -17.60 2.79 -36.48
CA ALA A 653 -16.36 3.28 -35.86
C ALA A 653 -16.42 3.23 -34.33
N ALA A 654 -17.54 3.60 -33.70
CA ALA A 654 -17.72 3.47 -32.26
C ALA A 654 -17.75 2.00 -31.81
N SER A 655 -18.42 1.11 -32.55
CA SER A 655 -18.47 -0.32 -32.24
C SER A 655 -17.10 -0.99 -32.42
N ASP A 656 -16.37 -0.57 -33.45
CA ASP A 656 -15.00 -0.97 -33.70
C ASP A 656 -14.08 -0.44 -32.60
N ALA A 657 -14.23 0.82 -32.16
CA ALA A 657 -13.49 1.38 -31.04
C ALA A 657 -13.73 0.60 -29.74
N ALA A 658 -14.98 0.27 -29.43
CA ALA A 658 -15.33 -0.51 -28.23
C ALA A 658 -14.70 -1.90 -28.29
N ARG A 659 -14.78 -2.54 -29.46
CA ARG A 659 -14.16 -3.83 -29.73
C ARG A 659 -12.64 -3.77 -29.67
N GLN A 660 -12.01 -2.78 -30.28
CA GLN A 660 -10.56 -2.60 -30.25
C GLN A 660 -10.11 -2.34 -28.81
N THR A 661 -10.85 -1.55 -28.03
CA THR A 661 -10.56 -1.31 -26.60
C THR A 661 -10.64 -2.62 -25.80
N LEU A 662 -11.68 -3.43 -26.02
CA LEU A 662 -11.83 -4.73 -25.36
C LEU A 662 -10.79 -5.75 -25.82
N ASP A 663 -10.42 -5.69 -27.09
CA ASP A 663 -9.37 -6.51 -27.68
C ASP A 663 -7.98 -5.98 -27.26
N GLY A 664 -7.88 -4.88 -26.49
CA GLY A 664 -6.65 -4.26 -25.96
C GLY A 664 -5.82 -3.48 -26.99
N ASN A 665 -6.42 -3.02 -28.10
CA ASN A 665 -5.76 -2.38 -29.24
C ASN A 665 -5.93 -0.88 -29.19
N GLU A 666 -5.07 -0.18 -28.44
CA GLU A 666 -5.23 1.24 -28.11
C GLU A 666 -5.15 2.11 -29.36
N ALA A 667 -4.12 1.95 -30.20
CA ALA A 667 -3.97 2.77 -31.40
C ALA A 667 -5.12 2.59 -32.41
N ALA A 668 -5.64 1.36 -32.57
CA ALA A 668 -6.80 1.12 -33.44
C ALA A 668 -8.11 1.57 -32.78
N ALA A 669 -8.21 1.49 -31.46
CA ALA A 669 -9.32 2.03 -30.70
C ALA A 669 -9.36 3.54 -30.87
N GLU A 670 -8.26 4.26 -30.58
CA GLU A 670 -8.11 5.70 -30.77
C GLU A 670 -8.42 6.12 -32.23
N THR A 671 -7.85 5.42 -33.22
CA THR A 671 -8.18 5.66 -34.64
C THR A 671 -9.68 5.53 -34.91
N SER A 672 -10.32 4.53 -34.30
CA SER A 672 -11.76 4.29 -34.47
C SER A 672 -12.61 5.31 -33.69
N ARG A 673 -12.14 5.78 -32.52
CA ARG A 673 -12.76 6.86 -31.74
C ARG A 673 -12.71 8.17 -32.51
N ASN A 674 -11.53 8.57 -33.00
CA ASN A 674 -11.33 9.73 -33.88
C ASN A 674 -12.18 9.64 -35.16
N ALA A 675 -12.34 8.44 -35.74
CA ALA A 675 -13.20 8.22 -36.89
C ALA A 675 -14.70 8.34 -36.53
N ALA A 676 -15.10 7.89 -35.34
CA ALA A 676 -16.45 8.04 -34.82
C ALA A 676 -16.77 9.52 -34.58
N GLU A 677 -15.90 10.24 -33.89
CA GLU A 677 -15.98 11.68 -33.63
C GLU A 677 -16.12 12.47 -34.94
N ALA A 678 -15.18 12.32 -35.88
CA ALA A 678 -15.23 13.03 -37.16
C ALA A 678 -16.49 12.70 -37.98
N ALA A 679 -17.01 11.48 -37.89
CA ALA A 679 -18.26 11.11 -38.53
C ALA A 679 -19.47 11.73 -37.81
N LEU A 680 -19.47 11.79 -36.48
CA LEU A 680 -20.53 12.42 -35.69
C LEU A 680 -20.60 13.93 -35.93
N GLU A 681 -19.46 14.63 -35.93
CA GLU A 681 -19.40 16.07 -36.24
C GLU A 681 -20.00 16.36 -37.62
N LYS A 682 -19.61 15.56 -38.62
CA LYS A 682 -20.15 15.69 -39.98
C LYS A 682 -21.65 15.36 -40.04
N ALA A 683 -22.10 14.36 -39.29
CA ALA A 683 -23.52 14.03 -39.20
C ALA A 683 -24.31 15.17 -38.56
N LEU A 684 -23.74 15.82 -37.53
CA LEU A 684 -24.34 16.98 -36.88
C LEU A 684 -24.46 18.15 -37.85
N GLU A 685 -23.41 18.47 -38.61
CA GLU A 685 -23.44 19.53 -39.64
C GLU A 685 -24.55 19.29 -40.67
N LEU A 686 -24.68 18.04 -41.16
CA LEU A 686 -25.73 17.66 -42.10
C LEU A 686 -27.13 17.76 -41.47
N ALA A 687 -27.31 17.29 -40.24
CA ALA A 687 -28.59 17.37 -39.54
C ALA A 687 -29.01 18.81 -39.24
N GLN A 688 -28.07 19.66 -38.84
CA GLN A 688 -28.30 21.09 -38.61
C GLN A 688 -28.68 21.82 -39.92
N ALA A 689 -27.99 21.54 -41.02
CA ALA A 689 -28.32 22.11 -42.32
C ALA A 689 -29.73 21.69 -42.78
N GLU A 690 -30.14 20.45 -42.50
CA GLU A 690 -31.50 19.98 -42.77
C GLU A 690 -32.55 20.63 -41.86
N ALA A 691 -32.24 20.83 -40.58
CA ALA A 691 -33.11 21.51 -39.63
C ALA A 691 -33.33 22.99 -40.04
N GLU A 692 -32.27 23.68 -40.47
CA GLU A 692 -32.38 25.05 -41.00
C GLU A 692 -33.20 25.08 -42.29
N ALA A 693 -32.93 24.20 -43.25
CA ALA A 693 -33.70 24.13 -44.49
C ALA A 693 -35.18 23.80 -44.26
N ALA A 694 -35.49 22.93 -43.29
CA ALA A 694 -36.85 22.61 -42.89
C ALA A 694 -37.52 23.77 -42.14
N MET A 695 -36.78 24.55 -41.37
CA MET A 695 -37.29 25.79 -40.76
C MET A 695 -37.61 26.86 -41.77
N ASP A 696 -36.83 27.00 -42.85
CA ASP A 696 -37.09 27.99 -43.90
C ASP A 696 -38.20 27.57 -44.87
N ALA A 697 -38.57 26.29 -44.86
CA ALA A 697 -39.65 25.77 -45.67
C ALA A 697 -41.02 26.32 -45.24
N PRO A 698 -41.99 26.45 -46.17
CA PRO A 698 -43.36 26.78 -45.83
C PRO A 698 -43.95 25.75 -44.84
N PRO A 699 -44.81 26.18 -43.89
CA PRO A 699 -45.44 25.26 -42.96
C PRO A 699 -46.32 24.24 -43.70
N THR A 700 -46.18 22.98 -43.31
CA THR A 700 -46.92 21.82 -43.87
C THR A 700 -48.15 21.48 -43.03
N GLY A 701 -48.16 21.90 -41.76
CA GLY A 701 -49.25 21.73 -40.79
C GLY A 701 -49.95 23.04 -40.41
N GLN A 702 -51.00 22.92 -39.58
CA GLN A 702 -51.65 24.08 -38.96
C GLN A 702 -50.89 24.51 -37.70
N PRO A 703 -50.95 25.79 -37.29
CA PRO A 703 -50.39 26.24 -36.03
C PRO A 703 -50.92 25.45 -34.82
N ASP A 704 -50.03 25.06 -33.91
CA ASP A 704 -50.35 24.24 -32.74
C ASP A 704 -50.20 25.05 -31.44
N ALA A 705 -51.33 25.31 -30.78
CA ALA A 705 -51.37 26.08 -29.54
C ALA A 705 -50.82 25.32 -28.31
N ALA A 706 -50.89 23.99 -28.31
CA ALA A 706 -50.32 23.19 -27.23
C ALA A 706 -48.79 23.17 -27.33
N ALA A 707 -48.25 23.03 -28.55
CA ALA A 707 -46.83 23.16 -28.79
C ALA A 707 -46.30 24.56 -28.43
N GLN A 708 -47.06 25.62 -28.76
CA GLN A 708 -46.69 26.99 -28.38
C GLN A 708 -46.57 27.18 -26.86
N ALA A 709 -47.48 26.59 -26.09
CA ALA A 709 -47.44 26.66 -24.62
C ALA A 709 -46.23 25.90 -24.05
N LYS A 710 -45.89 24.73 -24.62
CA LYS A 710 -44.68 23.99 -24.22
C LYS A 710 -43.40 24.73 -24.57
N ALA A 711 -43.35 25.42 -25.71
CA ALA A 711 -42.21 26.25 -26.08
C ALA A 711 -41.98 27.38 -25.07
N ALA A 712 -43.05 28.03 -24.60
CA ALA A 712 -42.97 29.05 -23.56
C ALA A 712 -42.50 28.49 -22.20
N GLU A 713 -43.06 27.36 -21.77
CA GLU A 713 -42.66 26.69 -20.53
C GLU A 713 -41.17 26.28 -20.55
N ALA A 714 -40.71 25.67 -21.64
CA ALA A 714 -39.33 25.24 -21.79
C ALA A 714 -38.35 26.42 -21.86
N ALA A 715 -38.70 27.50 -22.58
CA ALA A 715 -37.87 28.72 -22.64
C ALA A 715 -37.74 29.39 -21.26
N LYS A 716 -38.81 29.36 -20.46
CA LYS A 716 -38.78 29.89 -19.09
C LYS A 716 -37.96 29.01 -18.15
N ALA A 717 -38.07 27.69 -18.26
CA ALA A 717 -37.22 26.77 -17.49
C ALA A 717 -35.74 26.96 -17.84
N ALA A 718 -35.40 27.17 -19.12
CA ALA A 718 -34.05 27.51 -19.56
C ALA A 718 -33.56 28.82 -18.92
N GLN A 719 -34.41 29.85 -18.87
CA GLN A 719 -34.08 31.12 -18.21
C GLN A 719 -33.82 30.94 -16.71
N GLU A 720 -34.65 30.16 -16.01
CA GLU A 720 -34.50 29.89 -14.58
C GLU A 720 -33.17 29.17 -14.30
N MET A 721 -32.87 28.09 -15.03
CA MET A 721 -31.59 27.36 -14.91
C MET A 721 -30.38 28.23 -15.25
N ALA A 722 -30.44 29.01 -16.32
CA ALA A 722 -29.37 29.94 -16.68
C ALA A 722 -29.16 31.01 -15.59
N SER A 723 -30.22 31.46 -14.92
CA SER A 723 -30.14 32.42 -13.81
C SER A 723 -29.51 31.84 -12.55
N GLU A 724 -29.69 30.54 -12.29
CA GLU A 724 -29.04 29.82 -11.19
C GLU A 724 -27.52 29.74 -11.40
N ALA A 725 -27.09 29.51 -12.65
CA ALA A 725 -25.67 29.52 -13.01
C ALA A 725 -25.07 30.93 -12.97
N SER A 726 -25.80 31.92 -13.49
CA SER A 726 -25.35 33.32 -13.55
C SER A 726 -26.50 34.28 -13.88
N ALA A 727 -26.56 35.41 -13.17
CA ALA A 727 -27.53 36.46 -13.46
C ALA A 727 -27.40 37.03 -14.89
N GLU A 728 -26.19 37.02 -15.47
CA GLU A 728 -25.94 37.46 -16.84
C GLU A 728 -26.52 36.46 -17.85
N ALA A 729 -26.24 35.15 -17.66
CA ALA A 729 -26.78 34.10 -18.53
C ALA A 729 -28.32 34.08 -18.49
N GLY A 730 -28.92 34.23 -17.30
CA GLY A 730 -30.36 34.39 -17.15
C GLY A 730 -30.94 35.59 -17.92
N ALA A 731 -30.26 36.73 -17.89
CA ALA A 731 -30.65 37.94 -18.63
C ALA A 731 -30.51 37.76 -20.15
N GLU A 732 -29.59 36.92 -20.61
CA GLU A 732 -29.37 36.62 -22.02
C GLU A 732 -30.45 35.69 -22.62
N VAL A 733 -31.03 34.82 -21.81
CA VAL A 733 -32.11 33.90 -22.20
C VAL A 733 -33.51 34.53 -22.07
N ALA A 734 -33.69 35.49 -21.15
CA ALA A 734 -34.98 36.14 -20.88
C ALA A 734 -35.74 36.64 -22.13
N PRO A 735 -35.11 37.25 -23.16
CA PRO A 735 -35.82 37.68 -24.37
C PRO A 735 -36.49 36.53 -25.14
N ALA A 736 -35.94 35.31 -25.06
CA ALA A 736 -36.54 34.14 -25.70
C ALA A 736 -37.81 33.69 -24.97
N ALA A 737 -37.79 33.67 -23.63
CA ALA A 737 -38.97 33.38 -22.82
C ALA A 737 -40.08 34.42 -23.03
N ASP A 738 -39.74 35.71 -23.03
CA ASP A 738 -40.69 36.79 -23.30
C ASP A 738 -41.32 36.68 -24.70
N ALA A 739 -40.51 36.29 -25.70
CA ALA A 739 -40.97 36.18 -27.08
C ALA A 739 -41.88 34.95 -27.31
N THR A 740 -41.61 33.81 -26.67
CA THR A 740 -42.48 32.62 -26.74
C THR A 740 -43.80 32.84 -25.99
N ASP A 741 -43.78 33.54 -24.85
CA ASP A 741 -45.00 33.99 -24.14
C ASP A 741 -45.84 34.94 -25.01
N ALA A 742 -45.19 35.91 -25.67
CA ALA A 742 -45.88 36.84 -26.58
C ALA A 742 -46.48 36.12 -27.79
N ALA A 743 -45.80 35.10 -28.32
CA ALA A 743 -46.33 34.25 -29.38
C ALA A 743 -47.54 33.42 -28.93
N GLN A 744 -47.51 32.88 -27.70
CA GLN A 744 -48.65 32.19 -27.09
C GLN A 744 -49.87 33.12 -26.95
N GLN A 745 -49.67 34.35 -26.46
CA GLN A 745 -50.76 35.33 -26.36
C GLN A 745 -51.31 35.73 -27.73
N ALA A 746 -50.44 35.97 -28.72
CA ALA A 746 -50.87 36.32 -30.07
C ALA A 746 -51.73 35.22 -30.73
N LEU A 747 -51.38 33.95 -30.50
CA LEU A 747 -52.14 32.82 -31.01
C LEU A 747 -53.55 32.71 -30.38
N ALA A 748 -53.70 33.10 -29.11
CA ALA A 748 -54.99 33.12 -28.41
C ALA A 748 -55.87 34.32 -28.80
N ASP A 749 -55.29 35.52 -28.88
CA ASP A 749 -56.06 36.78 -28.97
C ASP A 749 -56.19 37.33 -30.40
N LYS A 750 -55.18 37.11 -31.25
CA LYS A 750 -55.08 37.69 -32.60
C LYS A 750 -54.41 36.70 -33.56
N PRO A 751 -55.15 35.68 -34.05
CA PRO A 751 -54.59 34.62 -34.89
C PRO A 751 -53.88 35.13 -36.15
N GLU A 752 -54.28 36.29 -36.67
CA GLU A 752 -53.66 36.93 -37.84
C GLU A 752 -52.25 37.48 -37.55
N ALA A 753 -51.94 37.82 -36.30
CA ALA A 753 -50.63 38.29 -35.87
C ALA A 753 -49.72 37.16 -35.36
N ALA A 754 -50.25 35.96 -35.16
CA ALA A 754 -49.54 34.83 -34.57
C ALA A 754 -48.28 34.42 -35.38
N PRO A 755 -48.30 34.32 -36.72
CA PRO A 755 -47.10 33.93 -37.47
C PRO A 755 -45.92 34.89 -37.28
N ALA A 756 -46.18 36.20 -37.19
CA ALA A 756 -45.13 37.19 -36.97
C ALA A 756 -44.55 37.13 -35.55
N ALA A 757 -45.40 36.88 -34.54
CA ALA A 757 -44.94 36.69 -33.16
C ALA A 757 -44.15 35.38 -33.02
N GLN A 758 -44.61 34.31 -33.66
CA GLN A 758 -43.92 33.02 -33.68
C GLN A 758 -42.55 33.08 -34.35
N ALA A 759 -42.41 33.83 -35.45
CA ALA A 759 -41.13 34.05 -36.11
C ALA A 759 -40.13 34.79 -35.21
N LYS A 760 -40.60 35.82 -34.48
CA LYS A 760 -39.77 36.54 -33.49
C LYS A 760 -39.33 35.63 -32.34
N ALA A 761 -40.20 34.75 -31.87
CA ALA A 761 -39.85 33.78 -30.84
C ALA A 761 -38.74 32.83 -31.33
N THR A 762 -38.80 32.35 -32.57
CA THR A 762 -37.72 31.54 -33.17
C THR A 762 -36.40 32.31 -33.25
N GLU A 763 -36.42 33.56 -33.68
CA GLU A 763 -35.21 34.40 -33.74
C GLU A 763 -34.61 34.60 -32.34
N ALA A 764 -35.45 34.91 -31.35
CA ALA A 764 -35.02 35.09 -29.96
C ALA A 764 -34.46 33.80 -29.34
N LEU A 765 -35.07 32.64 -29.62
CA LEU A 765 -34.55 31.32 -29.20
C LEU A 765 -33.18 31.02 -29.83
N LYS A 766 -33.00 31.31 -31.13
CA LYS A 766 -31.71 31.12 -31.81
C LYS A 766 -30.61 32.00 -31.21
N ASP A 767 -30.94 33.25 -30.93
CA ASP A 767 -29.99 34.19 -30.32
C ASP A 767 -29.66 33.82 -28.86
N ALA A 768 -30.65 33.41 -28.08
CA ALA A 768 -30.43 32.89 -26.72
C ALA A 768 -29.53 31.64 -26.72
N GLY A 769 -29.69 30.74 -27.70
CA GLY A 769 -28.86 29.54 -27.82
C GLY A 769 -27.38 29.87 -28.03
N LYS A 770 -27.09 30.78 -28.97
CA LYS A 770 -25.71 31.24 -29.22
C LYS A 770 -25.07 31.90 -28.00
N LYS A 771 -25.86 32.63 -27.21
CA LYS A 771 -25.39 33.28 -25.99
C LYS A 771 -25.12 32.28 -24.87
N LEU A 772 -26.00 31.29 -24.71
CA LEU A 772 -25.77 30.14 -23.82
C LEU A 772 -24.50 29.38 -24.21
N ASP A 773 -24.26 29.14 -25.51
CA ASP A 773 -23.02 28.51 -25.98
C ASP A 773 -21.77 29.31 -25.57
N GLN A 774 -21.82 30.64 -25.71
CA GLN A 774 -20.74 31.52 -25.28
C GLN A 774 -20.55 31.49 -23.76
N ALA A 775 -21.64 31.47 -22.99
CA ALA A 775 -21.60 31.37 -21.53
C ALA A 775 -21.03 30.02 -21.06
N ILE A 776 -21.37 28.92 -21.71
CA ILE A 776 -20.81 27.58 -21.45
C ILE A 776 -19.31 27.59 -21.73
N GLN A 777 -18.88 28.09 -22.89
CA GLN A 777 -17.44 28.18 -23.22
C GLN A 777 -16.65 29.05 -22.24
N GLN A 778 -17.23 30.17 -21.80
CA GLN A 778 -16.60 31.02 -20.80
C GLN A 778 -16.50 30.33 -19.43
N ALA A 779 -17.56 29.64 -18.99
CA ALA A 779 -17.57 28.91 -17.73
C ALA A 779 -16.58 27.74 -17.75
N ALA A 780 -16.52 27.00 -18.86
CA ALA A 780 -15.52 25.95 -19.11
C ALA A 780 -14.09 26.50 -19.03
N ALA A 781 -13.79 27.61 -19.71
CA ALA A 781 -12.47 28.24 -19.66
C ALA A 781 -12.09 28.77 -18.26
N GLU A 782 -13.06 29.30 -17.50
CA GLU A 782 -12.86 29.69 -16.10
C GLU A 782 -12.51 28.49 -15.21
N GLN A 783 -13.18 27.36 -15.42
CA GLN A 783 -12.95 26.12 -14.69
C GLN A 783 -11.62 25.47 -15.04
N ALA A 784 -11.28 25.36 -16.32
CA ALA A 784 -9.97 24.87 -16.77
C ALA A 784 -8.83 25.69 -16.13
N LYS A 785 -9.00 27.02 -16.05
CA LYS A 785 -8.04 27.89 -15.36
C LYS A 785 -7.98 27.64 -13.84
N ALA A 786 -9.12 27.38 -13.20
CA ALA A 786 -9.15 27.03 -11.78
C ALA A 786 -8.46 25.69 -11.51
N LEU A 787 -8.65 24.70 -12.39
CA LEU A 787 -7.96 23.42 -12.36
C LEU A 787 -6.45 23.57 -12.57
N ALA A 788 -6.01 24.41 -13.50
CA ALA A 788 -4.57 24.71 -13.68
C ALA A 788 -3.96 25.33 -12.41
N GLN A 789 -4.65 26.31 -11.81
CA GLN A 789 -4.21 26.92 -10.55
C GLN A 789 -4.20 25.93 -9.39
N GLN A 790 -5.10 24.96 -9.40
CA GLN A 790 -5.14 23.88 -8.42
C GLN A 790 -3.98 22.89 -8.65
N ALA A 791 -3.67 22.55 -9.90
CA ALA A 791 -2.54 21.70 -10.25
C ALA A 791 -1.24 22.30 -9.71
N ASP A 792 -0.96 23.57 -10.01
CA ASP A 792 0.23 24.29 -9.49
C ASP A 792 0.30 24.27 -7.95
N GLN A 793 -0.83 24.47 -7.27
CA GLN A 793 -0.91 24.45 -5.81
C GLN A 793 -0.71 23.04 -5.23
N THR A 794 -1.20 22.03 -5.95
CA THR A 794 -1.15 20.63 -5.54
C THR A 794 0.26 20.07 -5.74
N GLU A 795 0.94 20.46 -6.82
CA GLU A 795 2.35 20.13 -7.06
C GLU A 795 3.25 20.68 -5.94
N ALA A 796 3.11 21.97 -5.60
CA ALA A 796 3.83 22.56 -4.47
C ALA A 796 3.49 21.93 -3.11
N LEU A 797 2.27 21.39 -2.98
CA LEU A 797 1.87 20.62 -1.80
C LEU A 797 2.54 19.25 -1.77
N GLY A 798 2.77 18.62 -2.94
CA GLY A 798 3.50 17.36 -3.08
C GLY A 798 4.86 17.43 -2.40
N ASP A 799 5.63 18.50 -2.64
CA ASP A 799 6.93 18.74 -1.99
C ASP A 799 6.82 18.87 -0.47
N GLN A 800 5.79 19.57 0.01
CA GLN A 800 5.56 19.70 1.45
C GLN A 800 5.19 18.36 2.09
N VAL A 801 4.40 17.54 1.39
CA VAL A 801 3.95 16.23 1.86
C VAL A 801 5.10 15.23 1.81
N ALA A 802 5.98 15.28 0.80
CA ALA A 802 7.14 14.40 0.66
C ALA A 802 8.06 14.42 1.89
N LYS A 803 8.21 15.61 2.51
CA LYS A 803 8.95 15.81 3.77
C LYS A 803 8.39 15.00 4.94
N ALA A 804 7.09 14.75 4.96
CA ALA A 804 6.41 14.03 6.03
C ALA A 804 6.14 12.55 5.67
N ASP A 805 5.66 12.30 4.46
CA ASP A 805 5.35 10.98 3.93
C ASP A 805 5.47 10.92 2.39
N PRO A 806 6.54 10.29 1.87
CA PRO A 806 6.73 10.10 0.44
C PRO A 806 5.62 9.31 -0.27
N ALA A 807 4.96 8.37 0.42
CA ALA A 807 3.87 7.59 -0.20
C ALA A 807 2.61 8.44 -0.36
N ALA A 808 2.34 9.34 0.59
CA ALA A 808 1.26 10.30 0.46
C ALA A 808 1.58 11.35 -0.62
N ALA A 809 2.84 11.74 -0.78
CA ALA A 809 3.27 12.69 -1.80
C ALA A 809 3.01 12.16 -3.22
N GLU A 810 3.26 10.87 -3.47
CA GLU A 810 2.92 10.23 -4.75
C GLU A 810 1.42 10.36 -5.09
N ALA A 811 0.54 10.22 -4.10
CA ALA A 811 -0.89 10.43 -4.29
C ALA A 811 -1.25 11.91 -4.54
N VAL A 812 -0.48 12.85 -3.97
CA VAL A 812 -0.64 14.28 -4.27
C VAL A 812 -0.16 14.61 -5.68
N ASP A 813 0.94 14.02 -6.14
CA ASP A 813 1.45 14.19 -7.50
C ASP A 813 0.42 13.70 -8.54
N VAL A 814 -0.20 12.53 -8.31
CA VAL A 814 -1.32 12.03 -9.14
C VAL A 814 -2.50 13.02 -9.16
N ALA A 815 -2.78 13.69 -8.05
CA ALA A 815 -3.84 14.69 -8.00
C ALA A 815 -3.49 15.95 -8.81
N ALA A 816 -2.23 16.40 -8.76
CA ALA A 816 -1.75 17.51 -9.56
C ALA A 816 -1.83 17.20 -11.06
N GLU A 817 -1.39 16.00 -11.47
CA GLU A 817 -1.48 15.53 -12.86
C GLU A 817 -2.93 15.46 -13.34
N ALA A 818 -3.84 14.91 -12.53
CA ALA A 818 -5.25 14.85 -12.87
C ALA A 818 -5.86 16.26 -13.02
N ALA A 819 -5.55 17.19 -12.12
CA ALA A 819 -5.99 18.58 -12.23
C ALA A 819 -5.43 19.25 -13.50
N GLN A 820 -4.17 18.98 -13.85
CA GLN A 820 -3.54 19.49 -15.07
C GLN A 820 -4.20 18.92 -16.33
N MET A 821 -4.51 17.62 -16.37
CA MET A 821 -5.28 17.01 -17.47
C MET A 821 -6.64 17.68 -17.63
N GLY A 822 -7.31 18.00 -16.53
CA GLY A 822 -8.57 18.76 -16.56
C GLY A 822 -8.40 20.17 -17.10
N ALA A 823 -7.29 20.85 -16.79
CA ALA A 823 -6.97 22.14 -17.37
C ALA A 823 -6.73 22.08 -18.89
N ASP A 824 -6.06 21.01 -19.34
CA ASP A 824 -5.68 20.81 -20.74
C ASP A 824 -6.85 20.30 -21.60
N ALA A 825 -7.90 19.74 -20.98
CA ALA A 825 -9.15 19.33 -21.63
C ALA A 825 -9.93 20.48 -22.30
N GLY A 826 -9.54 21.74 -22.06
CA GLY A 826 -10.06 22.90 -22.78
C GLY A 826 -11.54 23.15 -22.54
N ASN A 827 -12.38 22.90 -23.55
CA ASN A 827 -13.82 23.18 -23.51
C ASN A 827 -14.70 21.97 -23.18
N SER A 828 -14.12 20.80 -22.90
CA SER A 828 -14.85 19.54 -22.68
C SER A 828 -15.26 19.38 -21.21
N PRO A 829 -16.53 19.68 -20.83
CA PRO A 829 -16.91 19.77 -19.42
C PRO A 829 -16.88 18.42 -18.69
N GLN A 830 -17.12 17.34 -19.40
CA GLN A 830 -17.10 15.98 -18.85
C GLN A 830 -15.67 15.50 -18.55
N GLN A 831 -14.69 15.85 -19.39
CA GLN A 831 -13.28 15.57 -19.14
C GLN A 831 -12.78 16.35 -17.94
N MET A 832 -13.15 17.63 -17.82
CA MET A 832 -12.87 18.45 -16.63
C MET A 832 -13.46 17.85 -15.35
N GLU A 833 -14.68 17.33 -15.39
CA GLU A 833 -15.31 16.68 -14.23
C GLU A 833 -14.60 15.39 -13.82
N ALA A 834 -14.24 14.55 -14.80
CA ALA A 834 -13.53 13.31 -14.54
C ALA A 834 -12.15 13.59 -13.92
N ALA A 835 -11.40 14.54 -14.48
CA ALA A 835 -10.13 15.02 -13.95
C ALA A 835 -10.25 15.55 -12.52
N ALA A 836 -11.25 16.40 -12.25
CA ALA A 836 -11.50 16.92 -10.91
C ALA A 836 -11.83 15.81 -9.89
N THR A 837 -12.63 14.82 -10.29
CA THR A 837 -12.98 13.66 -9.44
C THR A 837 -11.76 12.80 -9.14
N THR A 838 -10.90 12.57 -10.14
CA THR A 838 -9.64 11.82 -9.96
C THR A 838 -8.70 12.58 -9.02
N ALA A 839 -8.58 13.90 -9.17
CA ALA A 839 -7.78 14.74 -8.28
C ALA A 839 -8.30 14.69 -6.83
N GLU A 840 -9.62 14.76 -6.64
CA GLU A 840 -10.26 14.62 -5.33
C GLU A 840 -9.92 13.28 -4.67
N ALA A 841 -10.14 12.17 -5.38
CA ALA A 841 -9.89 10.82 -4.85
C ALA A 841 -8.41 10.59 -4.49
N ALA A 842 -7.50 11.16 -5.28
CA ALA A 842 -6.07 11.06 -5.04
C ALA A 842 -5.64 11.88 -3.79
N LEU A 843 -6.18 13.08 -3.60
CA LEU A 843 -5.96 13.87 -2.38
C LEU A 843 -6.58 13.20 -1.15
N GLU A 844 -7.78 12.61 -1.25
CA GLU A 844 -8.39 11.85 -0.16
C GLU A 844 -7.52 10.67 0.27
N ARG A 845 -6.91 9.97 -0.71
CA ARG A 845 -5.95 8.89 -0.44
C ARG A 845 -4.72 9.42 0.29
N ALA A 846 -4.13 10.53 -0.18
CA ALA A 846 -2.99 11.17 0.49
C ALA A 846 -3.32 11.53 1.96
N ALA A 847 -4.49 12.11 2.20
CA ALA A 847 -4.95 12.44 3.55
C ALA A 847 -5.12 11.19 4.44
N ALA A 848 -5.63 10.10 3.88
CA ALA A 848 -5.78 8.82 4.58
C ALA A 848 -4.42 8.19 4.94
N ASP A 849 -3.46 8.20 4.03
CA ASP A 849 -2.11 7.67 4.25
C ASP A 849 -1.38 8.48 5.33
N LEU A 850 -1.45 9.82 5.27
CA LEU A 850 -0.93 10.71 6.31
C LEU A 850 -1.58 10.46 7.68
N ALA A 851 -2.90 10.30 7.72
CA ALA A 851 -3.62 10.02 8.96
C ALA A 851 -3.22 8.65 9.57
N ALA A 852 -3.04 7.63 8.73
CA ALA A 852 -2.61 6.30 9.17
C ALA A 852 -1.20 6.36 9.78
N LYS A 853 -0.25 7.03 9.11
CA LYS A 853 1.11 7.20 9.63
C LYS A 853 1.12 8.04 10.90
N GLU A 854 0.34 9.12 10.97
CA GLU A 854 0.21 9.93 12.19
C GLU A 854 -0.28 9.09 13.37
N GLN A 855 -1.27 8.22 13.16
CA GLN A 855 -1.80 7.34 14.19
C GLN A 855 -0.73 6.37 14.71
N ASP A 856 0.07 5.78 13.82
CA ASP A 856 1.15 4.88 14.20
C ASP A 856 2.24 5.61 15.02
N VAL A 857 2.63 6.81 14.58
CA VAL A 857 3.62 7.63 15.28
C VAL A 857 3.13 8.04 16.67
N ARG A 858 1.86 8.47 16.79
CA ARG A 858 1.25 8.81 18.10
C ARG A 858 1.12 7.59 19.01
N ARG A 859 0.90 6.41 18.46
CA ARG A 859 0.90 5.16 19.23
C ARG A 859 2.27 4.87 19.81
N ASP A 860 3.33 5.02 19.00
CA ASP A 860 4.71 4.85 19.46
C ASP A 860 5.06 5.87 20.56
N GLN A 861 4.61 7.13 20.40
CA GLN A 861 4.75 8.15 21.44
C GLN A 861 4.12 7.70 22.77
N ALA A 862 2.84 7.29 22.75
CA ALA A 862 2.12 6.90 23.95
C ALA A 862 2.76 5.68 24.64
N ILE A 863 3.24 4.71 23.86
CA ILE A 863 3.97 3.55 24.37
C ILE A 863 5.29 4.00 25.01
N ALA A 864 6.05 4.87 24.34
CA ALA A 864 7.32 5.37 24.83
C ALA A 864 7.15 6.17 26.14
N GLU A 865 6.17 7.06 26.23
CA GLU A 865 5.83 7.79 27.46
C GLU A 865 5.46 6.83 28.61
N SER A 866 4.65 5.80 28.32
CA SER A 866 4.30 4.78 29.31
C SER A 866 5.52 4.00 29.79
N ILE A 867 6.45 3.64 28.90
CA ILE A 867 7.65 2.90 29.26
C ILE A 867 8.60 3.79 30.07
N ALA A 868 8.77 5.06 29.70
CA ALA A 868 9.60 6.00 30.45
C ALA A 868 9.13 6.14 31.90
N ASN A 869 7.82 6.23 32.11
CA ASN A 869 7.22 6.28 33.44
C ASN A 869 7.41 4.96 34.20
N LEU A 870 7.12 3.83 33.55
CA LEU A 870 7.29 2.50 34.15
C LEU A 870 8.73 2.24 34.58
N ALA A 871 9.72 2.59 33.75
CA ALA A 871 11.13 2.42 34.08
C ALA A 871 11.54 3.24 35.30
N ALA A 872 11.03 4.47 35.45
CA ALA A 872 11.27 5.31 36.62
C ALA A 872 10.61 4.74 37.89
N GLU A 873 9.38 4.23 37.79
CA GLU A 873 8.68 3.57 38.89
C GLU A 873 9.40 2.28 39.34
N GLN A 874 9.79 1.42 38.39
CA GLN A 874 10.54 0.19 38.67
C GLN A 874 11.89 0.49 39.33
N GLN A 875 12.59 1.52 38.88
CA GLN A 875 13.85 1.93 39.49
C GLN A 875 13.65 2.38 40.95
N THR A 876 12.62 3.18 41.22
CA THR A 876 12.26 3.61 42.59
C THR A 876 11.91 2.42 43.48
N ALA A 877 11.15 1.46 42.95
CA ALA A 877 10.80 0.23 43.67
C ALA A 877 12.04 -0.62 43.97
N ALA A 878 12.93 -0.80 43.00
CA ALA A 878 14.18 -1.55 43.17
C ALA A 878 15.09 -0.92 44.23
N GLU A 879 15.24 0.41 44.22
CA GLU A 879 16.00 1.15 45.24
C GLU A 879 15.39 1.00 46.64
N THR A 880 14.06 1.04 46.73
CA THR A 880 13.34 0.85 48.00
C THR A 880 13.56 -0.57 48.55
N ILE A 881 13.47 -1.59 47.69
CA ILE A 881 13.72 -2.98 48.07
C ILE A 881 15.17 -3.16 48.52
N ALA A 882 16.14 -2.60 47.79
CA ALA A 882 17.56 -2.67 48.14
C ALA A 882 17.84 -2.02 49.51
N GLN A 883 17.24 -0.85 49.78
CA GLN A 883 17.35 -0.18 51.08
C GLN A 883 16.74 -1.01 52.23
N GLN A 884 15.57 -1.62 52.00
CA GLN A 884 14.92 -2.49 52.98
C GLN A 884 15.72 -3.77 53.25
N ALA A 885 16.26 -4.40 52.19
CA ALA A 885 17.12 -5.58 52.32
C ALA A 885 18.39 -5.27 53.12
N ALA A 886 19.06 -4.15 52.82
CA ALA A 886 20.23 -3.71 53.58
C ALA A 886 19.89 -3.42 55.06
N ALA A 887 18.72 -2.83 55.34
CA ALA A 887 18.26 -2.59 56.71
C ALA A 887 17.94 -3.89 57.47
N LEU A 888 17.45 -4.92 56.79
CA LEU A 888 17.22 -6.25 57.37
C LEU A 888 18.53 -6.98 57.67
N GLU A 889 19.54 -6.88 56.79
CA GLU A 889 20.86 -7.47 57.02
C GLU A 889 21.62 -6.78 58.17
N GLN A 890 21.42 -5.48 58.37
CA GLN A 890 22.00 -4.72 59.47
C GLN A 890 21.24 -4.84 60.80
N SER A 891 20.03 -5.43 60.79
CA SER A 891 19.30 -5.70 62.02
C SER A 891 19.93 -6.90 62.72
N PRO A 892 20.44 -6.76 63.98
CA PRO A 892 21.00 -7.88 64.70
C PRO A 892 19.95 -8.98 64.78
N ALA A 893 20.34 -10.22 64.43
CA ALA A 893 19.48 -11.39 64.54
C ALA A 893 18.86 -11.40 65.95
N ALA A 894 17.59 -11.00 66.04
CA ALA A 894 16.89 -11.03 67.31
C ALA A 894 16.80 -12.50 67.71
N ASP A 895 17.48 -12.83 68.81
CA ASP A 895 17.55 -14.16 69.40
C ASP A 895 16.22 -14.92 69.28
N GLY A 896 16.17 -15.89 68.36
CA GLY A 896 15.33 -17.09 68.43
C GLY A 896 13.82 -16.95 68.65
N ASN A 897 13.20 -15.78 68.46
CA ASN A 897 11.75 -15.63 68.63
C ASN A 897 11.04 -15.58 67.27
N PRO A 898 9.99 -16.41 67.03
CA PRO A 898 9.29 -16.44 65.75
C PRO A 898 8.68 -15.08 65.44
N ALA A 899 8.83 -14.64 64.18
CA ALA A 899 8.29 -13.39 63.67
C ALA A 899 6.79 -13.28 64.00
N THR A 900 6.39 -12.15 64.58
CA THR A 900 4.98 -11.92 64.90
C THR A 900 4.16 -11.81 63.60
N PRO A 901 2.86 -12.18 63.61
CA PRO A 901 2.00 -12.08 62.43
C PRO A 901 1.98 -10.69 61.76
N ALA A 902 2.25 -9.63 62.54
CA ALA A 902 2.36 -8.27 62.05
C ALA A 902 3.61 -8.04 61.17
N GLN A 903 4.72 -8.73 61.43
CA GLN A 903 5.95 -8.64 60.64
C GLN A 903 5.83 -9.45 59.34
N MET A 904 5.11 -10.58 59.36
CA MET A 904 4.81 -11.35 58.13
C MET A 904 3.84 -10.61 57.20
N SER A 905 2.90 -9.84 57.74
CA SER A 905 1.98 -9.01 56.96
C SER A 905 2.65 -7.82 56.25
N ALA A 906 3.83 -7.38 56.71
CA ALA A 906 4.56 -6.26 56.12
C ALA A 906 5.48 -6.70 54.97
N ALA A 907 5.85 -7.97 54.89
CA ALA A 907 6.66 -8.55 53.80
C ALA A 907 5.83 -9.10 52.63
N GLN A 908 4.49 -9.08 52.76
CA GLN A 908 3.54 -9.55 51.72
C GLN A 908 2.83 -8.40 50.98
N LYS A 909 3.19 -7.15 51.26
CA LYS A 909 2.79 -5.97 50.49
C LYS A 909 4.04 -5.38 49.84
#